data_AF-A0A9P6L4N6-F1
#
_entry.id   AF-A0A9P6L4N6-F1
#
_cell.length_a   1.000
_cell.length_b   1.000
_cell.length_c   1.000
_cell.angle_alpha   90.00
_cell.angle_beta   90.00
_cell.angle_gamma   90.00
#
_symmetry.space_group_name_H-M   'P 1'
#
loop_
_entity.id
_entity.type
_entity.pdbx_description
1 polymer ?
#
loop_
_entity_poly.entity_id
_entity_poly.type
_entity_poly.pdbx_seq_one_letter_code
_entity_poly.pdbx_strand_id
1 'polypeptide(L)'
;MPVLMPYPPVPPKRANGEEEESSNAPRKKPRTSRGKADGFVAPKRGYTAKKRNEAQQIAAQNEMMASVSYKPQQSEGEQSTDRTMTPPTGGGNVRPPPIQVENGGKLQPELQFARCMSHRYRNERFPRCVSCTRRWAGDTCRFQSIRFFLRDENKVIVGISFVENQKADSPTMDFPKKWNVPLDASHLNRVKRTVARALLPVLKSELKHLHVPEIIRRPRESDVRATCDTCMTSIFSSSWMCRLCGREACAECYEQVKILTDNSGAEDADVFELQARREKHSRRNPFFLACTRRNEHQAKDFSPMSRFCKSELELVIKEMEELLASPDQDPPVPSDVEIPDLDVEAAPDNQIDSLPSHRIVQFKHEDLPYDLFPKLWAKGKPLVVTGLLPQFKISWTPEHFIEHYGSKNCLVIQCQSDMNKRITVGEFFKEFGKYEGRTDCWKLKDWPPSTDFKTAFPELYADFSQAIPMPNYVRRDGVLNIASHFPANTVAPDIGPKMYNAMASADTPGTKGTTRLHMDMADAANVMLYAAPTPDGKPGTALWDIFDASDAGKIRDFLKSKFKGKFQNDPIHSQMFYLDCDLRKELYEEFGVKSYRIYQKPGDVVFVPAGCAHQVCNLADCMKIAIDFVSPENIDRCELLTKEFREQNQSMQWKEDVLQLRTMMWFSWLSCRIHEAIQGKEKTNTSSAVAITSVSNKKLSEQANQPRTSSNSTAMDVDGSITMLPLD
;
A
#
# COMPACT_ATOMS: atom_id res chain seq x y z
N MET A 1 -11.95 -11.50 -19.14
CA MET A 1 -12.68 -10.91 -17.99
C MET A 1 -12.17 -11.61 -16.73
N PRO A 2 -11.70 -10.94 -15.68
CA PRO A 2 -11.51 -11.63 -14.41
C PRO A 2 -12.89 -12.03 -13.90
N VAL A 3 -13.21 -13.33 -14.04
CA VAL A 3 -14.45 -13.88 -13.49
C VAL A 3 -14.30 -13.88 -11.97
N LEU A 4 -14.90 -12.85 -11.36
CA LEU A 4 -16.01 -13.01 -10.43
C LEU A 4 -16.06 -14.40 -9.79
N MET A 5 -15.67 -14.53 -8.53
CA MET A 5 -16.37 -15.51 -7.71
C MET A 5 -17.74 -14.92 -7.39
N PRO A 6 -18.85 -15.43 -7.93
CA PRO A 6 -20.16 -15.04 -7.43
C PRO A 6 -20.26 -15.48 -5.98
N TYR A 7 -20.69 -14.57 -5.10
CA TYR A 7 -21.24 -14.98 -3.82
C TYR A 7 -22.41 -15.94 -4.09
N PRO A 8 -22.56 -17.06 -3.36
CA PRO A 8 -23.76 -17.87 -3.46
C PRO A 8 -24.97 -17.01 -3.06
N PRO A 9 -26.11 -17.14 -3.76
CA PRO A 9 -27.32 -16.39 -3.42
C PRO A 9 -27.78 -16.76 -2.01
N VAL A 10 -28.32 -15.76 -1.32
CA VAL A 10 -29.02 -15.92 -0.04
C VAL A 10 -30.12 -16.98 -0.22
N PRO A 11 -30.23 -18.01 0.64
CA PRO A 11 -31.29 -18.99 0.51
C PRO A 11 -32.66 -18.29 0.62
N PRO A 12 -33.62 -18.59 -0.27
CA PRO A 12 -34.93 -17.96 -0.21
C PRO A 12 -35.63 -18.33 1.10
N LYS A 13 -36.37 -17.35 1.64
CA LYS A 13 -37.33 -17.55 2.73
C LYS A 13 -38.30 -18.66 2.30
N ARG A 14 -38.39 -19.74 3.08
CA ARG A 14 -39.48 -20.71 2.97
C ARG A 14 -40.81 -19.97 3.17
N ALA A 15 -41.63 -19.98 2.13
CA ALA A 15 -43.06 -19.72 2.24
C ALA A 15 -43.72 -20.95 2.88
N ASN A 16 -44.75 -20.69 3.68
CA ASN A 16 -45.63 -21.69 4.26
C ASN A 16 -46.35 -22.48 3.16
N GLY A 17 -46.52 -23.79 3.38
CA GLY A 17 -47.29 -24.67 2.53
C GLY A 17 -47.23 -26.11 3.05
N GLU A 18 -48.17 -26.40 3.95
CA GLU A 18 -48.94 -27.65 4.12
C GLU A 18 -48.25 -29.00 4.35
N GLU A 19 -49.00 -29.80 5.10
CA GLU A 19 -48.67 -31.03 5.80
C GLU A 19 -48.45 -32.22 4.86
N GLU A 20 -47.52 -33.11 5.23
CA GLU A 20 -47.76 -34.56 5.19
C GLU A 20 -46.73 -35.30 6.07
N GLU A 21 -47.26 -36.20 6.90
CA GLU A 21 -46.54 -37.02 7.87
C GLU A 21 -45.60 -38.04 7.21
N SER A 22 -44.40 -38.24 7.78
CA SER A 22 -44.00 -39.59 8.24
C SER A 22 -42.66 -39.62 8.98
N SER A 23 -42.76 -40.18 10.18
CA SER A 23 -41.80 -40.83 11.07
C SER A 23 -40.37 -41.15 10.58
N ASN A 24 -39.37 -40.59 11.26
CA ASN A 24 -38.46 -41.33 12.18
C ASN A 24 -37.15 -40.56 12.46
N ALA A 25 -36.79 -40.49 13.74
CA ALA A 25 -35.46 -40.14 14.25
C ALA A 25 -35.06 -41.20 15.31
N PRO A 26 -33.82 -41.24 15.83
CA PRO A 26 -32.50 -41.11 15.21
C PRO A 26 -31.57 -42.29 15.61
N ARG A 27 -30.40 -42.47 14.98
CA ARG A 27 -29.31 -43.28 15.56
C ARG A 27 -27.97 -42.55 15.56
N LYS A 28 -27.49 -42.27 16.78
CA LYS A 28 -26.11 -41.85 17.10
C LYS A 28 -25.14 -43.02 16.89
N LYS A 29 -23.98 -42.78 16.27
CA LYS A 29 -22.77 -43.62 16.38
C LYS A 29 -21.49 -42.75 16.42
N PRO A 30 -20.40 -43.27 17.02
CA PRO A 30 -19.50 -42.51 17.90
C PRO A 30 -18.28 -41.88 17.23
N ARG A 31 -17.67 -40.90 17.91
CA ARG A 31 -16.39 -40.26 17.56
C ARG A 31 -15.27 -41.29 17.52
N THR A 32 -14.59 -41.40 16.39
CA THR A 32 -13.26 -42.02 16.28
C THR A 32 -12.18 -40.94 16.31
N SER A 33 -11.16 -41.17 17.12
CA SER A 33 -9.94 -40.37 17.26
C SER A 33 -8.83 -40.91 16.36
N ARG A 34 -8.26 -40.06 15.49
CA ARG A 34 -6.92 -40.13 14.82
C ARG A 34 -6.92 -39.03 13.74
N GLY A 35 -5.87 -38.28 13.45
CA GLY A 35 -4.49 -38.19 13.91
C GLY A 35 -3.92 -36.88 13.34
N LYS A 36 -2.84 -36.37 13.92
CA LYS A 36 -2.18 -35.13 13.46
C LYS A 36 -1.71 -35.30 12.00
N ALA A 37 -2.17 -34.42 11.12
CA ALA A 37 -1.56 -34.13 9.84
C ALA A 37 -1.08 -32.68 9.89
N ASP A 38 0.24 -32.50 9.81
CA ASP A 38 0.91 -31.21 9.70
C ASP A 38 0.55 -30.53 8.38
N GLY A 39 0.36 -29.20 8.41
CA GLY A 39 0.23 -28.37 7.20
C GLY A 39 -1.08 -27.59 7.02
N PHE A 40 -2.01 -27.59 7.99
CA PHE A 40 -3.15 -26.67 7.96
C PHE A 40 -2.85 -25.38 8.72
N VAL A 41 -2.73 -24.26 7.99
CA VAL A 41 -2.86 -22.93 8.58
C VAL A 41 -4.25 -22.85 9.20
N ALA A 42 -4.29 -22.72 10.54
CA ALA A 42 -5.53 -22.60 11.28
C ALA A 42 -6.40 -21.46 10.71
N PRO A 43 -7.72 -21.62 10.61
CA PRO A 43 -8.59 -20.52 10.23
C PRO A 43 -8.41 -19.39 11.25
N LYS A 44 -8.13 -18.16 10.79
CA LYS A 44 -8.03 -16.92 11.58
C LYS A 44 -9.37 -16.52 12.26
N ARG A 45 -10.03 -17.45 12.96
CA ARG A 45 -11.11 -17.20 13.92
C ARG A 45 -10.49 -17.10 15.31
N GLY A 46 -9.60 -16.14 15.50
CA GLY A 46 -8.92 -15.91 16.76
C GLY A 46 -8.87 -14.44 17.08
N TYR A 47 -9.47 -14.05 18.19
CA TYR A 47 -9.25 -12.76 18.81
C TYR A 47 -7.75 -12.69 19.19
N THR A 48 -6.97 -11.84 18.51
CA THR A 48 -5.50 -11.81 18.62
C THR A 48 -5.05 -11.56 20.06
N ALA A 49 -3.85 -12.02 20.45
CA ALA A 49 -3.31 -11.77 21.79
C ALA A 49 -3.26 -10.26 22.10
N LYS A 50 -2.87 -9.44 21.10
CA LYS A 50 -2.94 -7.97 21.17
C LYS A 50 -4.34 -7.47 21.52
N LYS A 51 -5.38 -7.93 20.81
CA LYS A 51 -6.78 -7.54 21.08
C LYS A 51 -7.29 -8.02 22.45
N ARG A 52 -6.77 -9.13 22.99
CA ARG A 52 -7.04 -9.58 24.36
C ARG A 52 -6.46 -8.63 25.39
N ASN A 53 -5.19 -8.27 25.24
CA ASN A 53 -4.53 -7.34 26.14
C ASN A 53 -5.19 -5.95 26.10
N GLU A 54 -5.51 -5.44 24.90
CA GLU A 54 -6.27 -4.18 24.73
C GLU A 54 -7.62 -4.23 25.47
N ALA A 55 -8.37 -5.33 25.33
CA ALA A 55 -9.66 -5.47 26.01
C ALA A 55 -9.54 -5.54 27.53
N GLN A 56 -8.50 -6.19 28.07
CA GLN A 56 -8.21 -6.23 29.51
C GLN A 56 -7.86 -4.85 30.05
N GLN A 57 -7.01 -4.10 29.33
CA GLN A 57 -6.64 -2.73 29.71
C GLN A 57 -7.85 -1.80 29.73
N ILE A 58 -8.72 -1.88 28.72
CA ILE A 58 -9.94 -1.05 28.69
C ILE A 58 -10.92 -1.48 29.80
N ALA A 59 -11.02 -2.77 30.10
CA ALA A 59 -11.85 -3.23 31.22
C ALA A 59 -11.37 -2.64 32.56
N ALA A 60 -10.06 -2.65 32.82
CA ALA A 60 -9.49 -1.99 33.99
C ALA A 60 -9.70 -0.46 33.99
N GLN A 61 -9.60 0.18 32.82
CA GLN A 61 -9.86 1.62 32.68
C GLN A 61 -11.32 1.98 32.99
N ASN A 62 -12.27 1.13 32.59
CA ASN A 62 -13.69 1.32 32.88
C ASN A 62 -13.98 1.27 34.40
N GLU A 63 -13.22 0.49 35.17
CA GLU A 63 -13.36 0.44 36.64
C GLU A 63 -12.90 1.75 37.30
N MET A 64 -11.99 2.48 36.67
CA MET A 64 -11.45 3.75 37.18
C MET A 64 -12.18 5.00 36.65
N MET A 65 -13.17 4.84 35.77
CA MET A 65 -13.88 5.98 35.16
C MET A 65 -14.93 6.58 36.11
N ALA A 66 -14.84 7.90 36.32
CA ALA A 66 -15.79 8.65 37.12
C ALA A 66 -17.15 8.82 36.40
N SER A 67 -18.22 8.92 37.20
CA SER A 67 -19.57 9.23 36.71
C SER A 67 -19.66 10.67 36.21
N VAL A 68 -20.43 10.90 35.15
CA VAL A 68 -20.69 12.21 34.56
C VAL A 68 -22.11 12.67 34.89
N SER A 69 -22.29 13.94 35.26
CA SER A 69 -23.62 14.53 35.51
C SER A 69 -24.24 15.05 34.22
N TYR A 70 -25.50 14.74 33.97
CA TYR A 70 -26.27 15.23 32.82
C TYR A 70 -27.33 16.24 33.29
N LYS A 71 -27.32 17.48 32.76
CA LYS A 71 -28.38 18.47 32.95
C LYS A 71 -29.13 18.67 31.62
N PRO A 72 -30.47 18.52 31.56
CA PRO A 72 -31.25 18.87 30.38
C PRO A 72 -31.17 20.37 30.11
N GLN A 73 -30.85 20.81 28.90
CA GLN A 73 -30.94 22.23 28.50
C GLN A 73 -32.42 22.64 28.41
N GLN A 74 -32.86 23.56 29.28
CA GLN A 74 -34.04 24.37 29.05
C GLN A 74 -33.65 25.55 28.15
N SER A 75 -34.46 25.82 27.14
CA SER A 75 -34.36 27.00 26.28
C SER A 75 -34.64 28.27 27.09
N GLU A 76 -33.67 29.17 27.19
CA GLU A 76 -33.81 30.60 26.89
C GLU A 76 -32.46 31.30 27.07
N GLY A 77 -32.22 32.33 26.26
CA GLY A 77 -30.89 32.82 25.93
C GLY A 77 -30.20 33.62 27.02
N GLU A 78 -28.88 33.44 27.13
CA GLU A 78 -27.89 34.49 27.36
C GLU A 78 -26.48 33.92 27.13
N GLN A 79 -25.58 34.76 26.58
CA GLN A 79 -24.21 34.39 26.25
C GLN A 79 -23.43 33.99 27.52
N SER A 80 -22.98 32.75 27.61
CA SER A 80 -21.90 32.37 28.53
C SER A 80 -20.94 31.37 27.87
N THR A 81 -19.66 31.64 28.05
CA THR A 81 -18.53 30.84 27.59
C THR A 81 -18.35 29.63 28.49
N ASP A 82 -19.07 28.53 28.24
CA ASP A 82 -18.70 27.24 28.85
C ASP A 82 -19.06 26.04 27.96
N ARG A 83 -18.17 25.04 28.00
CA ARG A 83 -18.12 23.85 27.16
C ARG A 83 -19.37 22.99 27.37
N THR A 84 -20.32 23.03 26.42
CA THR A 84 -21.53 22.22 26.48
C THR A 84 -21.70 21.40 25.20
N MET A 85 -21.83 20.08 25.37
CA MET A 85 -22.12 19.09 24.33
C MET A 85 -23.57 19.24 23.85
N THR A 86 -23.77 19.68 22.62
CA THR A 86 -25.09 19.82 21.98
C THR A 86 -25.47 18.53 21.23
N PRO A 87 -26.68 17.95 21.43
CA PRO A 87 -27.12 16.78 20.67
C PRO A 87 -27.69 17.16 19.30
N PRO A 88 -27.40 16.43 18.21
CA PRO A 88 -27.92 16.75 16.88
C PRO A 88 -29.39 16.34 16.72
N THR A 89 -30.22 17.28 16.29
CA THR A 89 -31.65 17.10 15.99
C THR A 89 -31.87 16.84 14.49
N GLY A 90 -32.48 15.69 14.17
CA GLY A 90 -33.10 15.44 12.86
C GLY A 90 -33.49 13.97 12.65
N GLY A 91 -34.70 13.70 12.18
CA GLY A 91 -35.43 12.42 12.28
C GLY A 91 -34.97 11.19 11.48
N GLY A 92 -35.61 10.06 11.81
CA GLY A 92 -35.51 8.74 11.13
C GLY A 92 -35.25 7.56 12.08
N ASN A 93 -36.19 6.60 12.17
CA ASN A 93 -36.27 5.52 13.16
C ASN A 93 -35.11 4.48 13.11
N VAL A 94 -33.96 4.79 13.73
CA VAL A 94 -33.30 4.02 14.81
C VAL A 94 -32.49 5.05 15.59
N ARG A 95 -33.18 5.98 16.26
CA ARG A 95 -32.54 6.85 17.25
C ARG A 95 -32.08 5.97 18.42
N PRO A 96 -30.89 6.17 19.03
CA PRO A 96 -30.76 5.83 20.44
C PRO A 96 -31.95 6.48 21.16
N PRO A 97 -32.62 5.82 22.12
CA PRO A 97 -33.74 6.46 22.82
C PRO A 97 -33.32 7.89 23.20
N PRO A 98 -34.20 8.92 23.06
CA PRO A 98 -33.92 10.22 23.66
C PRO A 98 -33.42 9.96 25.07
N ILE A 99 -32.46 10.74 25.56
CA ILE A 99 -32.02 10.67 26.96
C ILE A 99 -33.26 10.97 27.82
N GLN A 100 -34.06 9.94 28.12
CA GLN A 100 -35.19 9.97 29.04
C GLN A 100 -34.61 9.82 30.43
N VAL A 101 -33.78 10.77 30.80
CA VAL A 101 -33.33 10.95 32.17
C VAL A 101 -34.26 12.04 32.68
N GLU A 102 -35.48 11.63 33.05
CA GLU A 102 -36.51 12.55 33.60
C GLU A 102 -36.04 13.26 34.89
N ASN A 103 -34.92 12.83 35.47
CA ASN A 103 -34.27 13.48 36.61
C ASN A 103 -32.76 13.38 36.44
N GLY A 104 -32.02 14.49 36.55
CA GLY A 104 -30.56 14.62 36.32
C GLY A 104 -29.64 13.64 37.09
N GLY A 105 -29.72 12.36 36.74
CA GLY A 105 -28.96 11.26 37.33
C GLY A 105 -27.53 11.19 36.81
N LYS A 106 -26.67 10.54 37.59
CA LYS A 106 -25.27 10.28 37.23
C LYS A 106 -25.21 9.20 36.16
N LEU A 107 -24.56 9.47 35.04
CA LEU A 107 -24.30 8.50 33.98
C LEU A 107 -22.90 7.90 34.15
N GLN A 108 -22.80 6.59 34.10
CA GLN A 108 -21.53 5.88 34.12
C GLN A 108 -21.06 5.58 32.69
N PRO A 109 -19.96 6.20 32.21
CA PRO A 109 -19.40 5.89 30.90
C PRO A 109 -18.67 4.54 30.92
N GLU A 110 -18.97 3.66 29.96
CA GLU A 110 -18.25 2.39 29.72
C GLU A 110 -17.66 2.42 28.29
N LEU A 111 -16.33 2.45 28.15
CA LEU A 111 -15.68 2.28 26.86
C LEU A 111 -15.87 0.84 26.37
N GLN A 112 -16.39 0.69 25.16
CA GLN A 112 -16.63 -0.62 24.55
C GLN A 112 -15.31 -1.38 24.33
N PHE A 113 -15.04 -2.37 25.18
CA PHE A 113 -13.81 -3.17 25.12
C PHE A 113 -13.98 -4.49 24.36
N ALA A 114 -15.22 -4.92 24.08
CA ALA A 114 -15.52 -6.14 23.34
C ALA A 114 -16.29 -5.87 22.04
N ARG A 115 -16.31 -6.86 21.13
CA ARG A 115 -17.06 -6.75 19.85
C ARG A 115 -18.56 -6.55 20.09
N CYS A 116 -19.23 -5.82 19.20
CA CYS A 116 -20.68 -5.55 19.28
C CYS A 116 -21.54 -6.80 19.49
N MET A 117 -21.16 -7.95 18.92
CA MET A 117 -21.89 -9.22 18.99
C MET A 117 -21.34 -10.20 20.04
N SER A 118 -20.46 -9.74 20.93
CA SER A 118 -19.93 -10.58 22.02
C SER A 118 -21.04 -10.97 23.01
N HIS A 119 -20.83 -12.07 23.75
CA HIS A 119 -21.79 -12.55 24.74
C HIS A 119 -22.15 -11.48 25.78
N ARG A 120 -21.18 -10.62 26.14
CA ARG A 120 -21.38 -9.49 27.06
C ARG A 120 -22.51 -8.57 26.63
N TYR A 121 -22.61 -8.29 25.34
CA TYR A 121 -23.57 -7.34 24.78
C TYR A 121 -24.75 -8.04 24.06
N ARG A 122 -25.01 -9.31 24.38
CA ARG A 122 -26.03 -10.10 23.69
C ARG A 122 -27.45 -9.57 23.95
N ASN A 123 -27.74 -9.20 25.19
CA ASN A 123 -29.07 -8.77 25.64
C ASN A 123 -29.27 -7.24 25.55
N GLU A 124 -28.20 -6.52 25.27
CA GLU A 124 -28.20 -5.06 25.16
C GLU A 124 -28.78 -4.60 23.81
N ARG A 125 -29.52 -3.49 23.83
CA ARG A 125 -30.11 -2.87 22.63
C ARG A 125 -29.33 -1.63 22.23
N PHE A 126 -28.50 -1.73 21.19
CA PHE A 126 -27.78 -0.61 20.59
C PHE A 126 -27.45 -0.89 19.12
N PRO A 127 -27.12 0.14 18.30
CA PRO A 127 -26.69 -0.04 16.91
C PRO A 127 -25.41 -0.88 16.80
N ARG A 128 -25.44 -1.96 16.02
CA ARG A 128 -24.30 -2.88 15.86
C ARG A 128 -23.59 -2.61 14.55
N CYS A 129 -22.26 -2.53 14.58
CA CYS A 129 -21.50 -2.18 13.38
C CYS A 129 -21.61 -3.21 12.25
N VAL A 130 -21.41 -2.76 11.00
CA VAL A 130 -21.46 -3.57 9.77
C VAL A 130 -20.57 -4.81 9.84
N SER A 131 -19.34 -4.69 10.34
CA SER A 131 -18.40 -5.80 10.50
C SER A 131 -18.93 -6.92 11.40
N CYS A 132 -19.60 -6.55 12.49
CA CYS A 132 -20.16 -7.53 13.42
C CYS A 132 -21.47 -8.15 12.92
N THR A 133 -22.26 -7.40 12.16
CA THR A 133 -23.55 -7.89 11.63
C THR A 133 -23.38 -8.76 10.39
N ARG A 134 -22.41 -8.46 9.52
CA ARG A 134 -22.08 -9.26 8.33
C ARG A 134 -21.28 -10.53 8.64
N ARG A 135 -20.65 -10.60 9.82
CA ARG A 135 -19.87 -11.77 10.32
C ARG A 135 -18.75 -12.23 9.37
N TRP A 136 -18.13 -11.31 8.65
CA TRP A 136 -16.99 -11.65 7.79
C TRP A 136 -15.79 -12.09 8.64
N ALA A 137 -15.14 -13.18 8.22
CA ALA A 137 -13.97 -13.71 8.91
C ALA A 137 -12.81 -12.71 8.79
N GLY A 138 -12.11 -12.42 9.89
CA GLY A 138 -10.97 -11.49 9.91
C GLY A 138 -11.32 -10.03 10.19
N ASP A 139 -12.58 -9.61 10.02
CA ASP A 139 -12.97 -8.22 10.24
C ASP A 139 -13.03 -7.86 11.75
N THR A 140 -12.64 -6.61 12.07
CA THR A 140 -12.60 -6.09 13.44
C THR A 140 -13.85 -5.29 13.76
N CYS A 141 -14.23 -5.20 15.03
CA CYS A 141 -15.40 -4.41 15.40
C CYS A 141 -15.10 -2.92 15.21
N ARG A 142 -15.86 -2.23 14.35
CA ARG A 142 -15.63 -0.81 14.02
C ARG A 142 -15.73 0.14 15.22
N PHE A 143 -16.52 -0.21 16.23
CA PHE A 143 -16.75 0.63 17.43
C PHE A 143 -15.94 0.23 18.66
N GLN A 144 -15.20 -0.88 18.60
CA GLN A 144 -14.40 -1.32 19.72
C GLN A 144 -13.29 -0.29 20.01
N SER A 145 -13.10 0.01 21.29
CA SER A 145 -12.11 0.98 21.80
C SER A 145 -12.36 2.44 21.45
N ILE A 146 -13.45 2.77 20.74
CA ILE A 146 -13.77 4.16 20.36
C ILE A 146 -15.19 4.61 20.72
N ARG A 147 -16.08 3.70 21.14
CA ARG A 147 -17.47 4.00 21.50
C ARG A 147 -17.71 3.82 22.99
N PHE A 148 -18.30 4.82 23.63
CA PHE A 148 -18.79 4.77 25.00
C PHE A 148 -20.27 4.41 25.04
N PHE A 149 -20.63 3.56 25.99
CA PHE A 149 -22.00 3.40 26.46
C PHE A 149 -22.20 4.27 27.71
N LEU A 150 -23.21 5.13 27.70
CA LEU A 150 -23.61 5.89 28.87
C LEU A 150 -24.70 5.09 29.60
N ARG A 151 -24.38 4.61 30.80
CA ARG A 151 -25.30 3.80 31.59
C ARG A 151 -25.94 4.60 32.71
N ASP A 152 -27.21 4.35 32.96
CA ASP A 152 -27.91 4.86 34.14
C ASP A 152 -27.56 4.05 35.40
N GLU A 153 -28.17 4.41 36.53
CA GLU A 153 -27.99 3.74 37.82
C GLU A 153 -28.44 2.26 37.79
N ASN A 154 -29.37 1.90 36.90
CA ASN A 154 -29.83 0.54 36.66
C ASN A 154 -28.89 -0.25 35.72
N LYS A 155 -27.75 0.34 35.34
CA LYS A 155 -26.78 -0.20 34.39
C LYS A 155 -27.37 -0.41 32.99
N VAL A 156 -28.45 0.28 32.62
CA VAL A 156 -29.04 0.23 31.28
C VAL A 156 -28.37 1.28 30.40
N ILE A 157 -28.09 0.93 29.14
CA ILE A 157 -27.51 1.87 28.17
C ILE A 157 -28.59 2.88 27.75
N VAL A 158 -28.42 4.13 28.14
CA VAL A 158 -29.32 5.25 27.82
C VAL A 158 -28.74 6.20 26.78
N GLY A 159 -27.43 6.12 26.50
CA GLY A 159 -26.76 6.96 25.52
C GLY A 159 -25.50 6.34 24.92
N ILE A 160 -25.05 6.92 23.82
CA ILE A 160 -23.80 6.56 23.13
C ILE A 160 -23.00 7.84 22.90
N SER A 161 -21.71 7.76 23.17
CA SER A 161 -20.72 8.80 22.82
C SER A 161 -19.48 8.15 22.19
N PHE A 162 -18.56 8.94 21.66
CA PHE A 162 -17.34 8.48 21.00
C PHE A 162 -16.09 9.14 21.61
N VAL A 163 -14.94 8.49 21.44
CA VAL A 163 -13.65 9.01 21.94
C VAL A 163 -13.24 10.25 21.15
N GLU A 164 -13.19 11.38 21.85
CA GLU A 164 -12.62 12.64 21.35
C GLU A 164 -11.18 12.88 21.87
N ASN A 165 -10.74 12.09 22.87
CA ASN A 165 -9.55 12.42 23.67
C ASN A 165 -8.20 12.05 23.02
N GLN A 166 -7.19 12.90 23.26
CA GLN A 166 -5.91 13.01 22.55
C GLN A 166 -4.72 12.33 23.28
N LYS A 167 -4.83 11.05 23.68
CA LYS A 167 -3.61 10.33 24.15
C LYS A 167 -2.72 9.98 22.96
N ALA A 168 -1.40 10.16 23.04
CA ALA A 168 -0.47 9.79 21.95
C ALA A 168 -0.65 8.33 21.48
N ASP A 169 -0.41 8.07 20.19
CA ASP A 169 -0.57 6.74 19.58
C ASP A 169 0.35 5.69 20.25
N SER A 170 -0.17 4.47 20.43
CA SER A 170 0.45 3.37 21.19
C SER A 170 0.82 2.12 20.36
N PRO A 171 1.27 2.25 19.10
CA PRO A 171 2.23 1.26 18.60
C PRO A 171 3.56 1.90 18.25
N THR A 172 4.63 1.43 18.91
CA THR A 172 5.99 1.62 18.43
C THR A 172 6.11 0.92 17.07
N MET A 173 6.30 1.69 16.00
CA MET A 173 6.56 1.15 14.67
C MET A 173 7.99 0.62 14.60
N ASP A 174 8.18 -0.55 14.01
CA ASP A 174 9.50 -1.18 13.86
C ASP A 174 10.10 -0.81 12.51
N PHE A 175 10.76 0.35 12.47
CA PHE A 175 11.38 0.86 11.25
C PHE A 175 12.69 0.13 10.91
N PRO A 176 12.99 -0.06 9.61
CA PRO A 176 14.23 -0.69 9.17
C PRO A 176 15.48 0.05 9.66
N LYS A 177 16.46 -0.74 10.13
CA LYS A 177 17.76 -0.27 10.63
C LYS A 177 18.94 -0.68 9.74
N LYS A 178 18.68 -1.49 8.72
CA LYS A 178 19.67 -2.03 7.79
C LYS A 178 19.28 -1.61 6.38
N TRP A 179 20.29 -1.25 5.62
CA TRP A 179 20.19 -0.69 4.29
C TRP A 179 21.23 -1.37 3.39
N ASN A 180 21.02 -1.31 2.08
CA ASN A 180 21.95 -1.90 1.12
C ASN A 180 23.31 -1.18 1.10
N VAL A 181 23.33 0.11 1.42
CA VAL A 181 24.51 0.95 1.69
C VAL A 181 24.25 1.79 2.95
N PRO A 182 25.27 2.36 3.61
CA PRO A 182 25.04 3.28 4.73
C PRO A 182 24.10 4.43 4.33
N LEU A 183 23.04 4.64 5.12
CA LEU A 183 22.08 5.72 4.90
C LEU A 183 22.68 7.05 5.37
N ASP A 184 23.24 7.84 4.47
CA ASP A 184 23.88 9.12 4.81
C ASP A 184 22.90 10.33 4.77
N ALA A 185 23.46 11.52 5.01
CA ALA A 185 22.70 12.77 5.04
C ALA A 185 22.11 13.19 3.68
N SER A 186 22.76 12.87 2.54
CA SER A 186 22.23 13.26 1.23
C SER A 186 21.03 12.39 0.86
N HIS A 187 21.08 11.08 1.13
CA HIS A 187 19.93 10.19 0.97
C HIS A 187 18.74 10.65 1.83
N LEU A 188 18.98 10.95 3.12
CA LEU A 188 17.97 11.44 4.04
C LEU A 188 17.36 12.76 3.55
N ASN A 189 18.18 13.72 3.11
CA ASN A 189 17.72 15.00 2.62
C ASN A 189 16.84 14.85 1.37
N ARG A 190 17.31 14.06 0.40
CA ARG A 190 16.60 13.79 -0.86
C ARG A 190 15.23 13.16 -0.61
N VAL A 191 15.18 12.07 0.15
CA VAL A 191 13.93 11.38 0.48
C VAL A 191 12.97 12.30 1.23
N LYS A 192 13.46 13.01 2.27
CA LYS A 192 12.63 13.92 3.07
C LYS A 192 12.08 15.08 2.26
N ARG A 193 12.88 15.72 1.41
CA ARG A 193 12.42 16.85 0.57
C ARG A 193 11.35 16.42 -0.41
N THR A 194 11.55 15.29 -1.09
CA THR A 194 10.54 14.76 -2.03
C THR A 194 9.24 14.43 -1.30
N VAL A 195 9.33 13.71 -0.18
CA VAL A 195 8.15 13.38 0.64
C VAL A 195 7.45 14.63 1.18
N ALA A 196 8.21 15.61 1.69
CA ALA A 196 7.64 16.85 2.20
C ALA A 196 6.86 17.59 1.12
N ARG A 197 7.42 17.70 -0.10
CA ARG A 197 6.76 18.38 -1.23
C ARG A 197 5.42 17.72 -1.59
N ALA A 198 5.40 16.39 -1.67
CA ALA A 198 4.21 15.64 -2.07
C ALA A 198 3.17 15.51 -0.95
N LEU A 199 3.60 15.29 0.31
CA LEU A 199 2.71 14.93 1.41
C LEU A 199 2.21 16.13 2.23
N LEU A 200 2.96 17.23 2.29
CA LEU A 200 2.62 18.40 3.11
C LEU A 200 1.22 18.98 2.83
N PRO A 201 0.75 19.11 1.57
CA PRO A 201 -0.62 19.60 1.31
C PRO A 201 -1.71 18.72 1.96
N VAL A 202 -1.50 17.39 1.94
CA VAL A 202 -2.41 16.43 2.55
C VAL A 202 -2.41 16.56 4.08
N LEU A 203 -1.23 16.70 4.69
CA LEU A 203 -1.11 16.88 6.14
C LEU A 203 -1.72 18.20 6.62
N LYS A 204 -1.57 19.29 5.86
CA LYS A 204 -2.24 20.57 6.15
C LYS A 204 -3.76 20.44 6.08
N SER A 205 -4.28 19.68 5.12
CA SER A 205 -5.71 19.38 5.05
C SER A 205 -6.18 18.55 6.26
N GLU A 206 -5.39 17.56 6.68
CA GLU A 206 -5.64 16.76 7.88
C GLU A 206 -5.64 17.64 9.16
N LEU A 207 -4.71 18.59 9.27
CA LEU A 207 -4.66 19.49 10.42
C LEU A 207 -5.93 20.37 10.50
N LYS A 208 -6.45 20.82 9.35
CA LYS A 208 -7.75 21.51 9.31
C LYS A 208 -8.89 20.57 9.71
N HIS A 209 -8.88 19.33 9.24
CA HIS A 209 -9.87 18.30 9.58
C HIS A 209 -9.90 18.01 11.09
N LEU A 210 -8.76 18.02 11.78
CA LEU A 210 -8.67 17.87 13.23
C LEU A 210 -9.42 18.95 14.05
N HIS A 211 -9.74 20.09 13.43
CA HIS A 211 -10.49 21.17 14.08
C HIS A 211 -12.01 21.08 13.86
N VAL A 212 -12.49 20.10 13.09
CA VAL A 212 -13.92 19.91 12.86
C VAL A 212 -14.58 19.39 14.16
N PRO A 213 -15.73 19.94 14.59
CA PRO A 213 -16.44 19.47 15.79
C PRO A 213 -16.82 17.99 15.74
N GLU A 214 -17.01 17.38 16.91
CA GLU A 214 -17.38 15.96 17.09
C GLU A 214 -16.40 14.96 16.43
N ILE A 215 -15.12 15.34 16.30
CA ILE A 215 -14.11 14.45 15.71
C ILE A 215 -13.85 13.22 16.58
N ILE A 216 -13.95 12.06 15.94
CA ILE A 216 -13.62 10.78 16.54
C ILE A 216 -12.16 10.47 16.26
N ARG A 217 -11.38 10.27 17.32
CA ARG A 217 -10.00 9.82 17.19
C ARG A 217 -9.94 8.30 17.24
N ARG A 218 -9.32 7.69 16.22
CA ARG A 218 -9.03 6.25 16.18
C ARG A 218 -7.52 6.01 16.10
N PRO A 219 -6.91 5.22 16.99
CA PRO A 219 -5.50 4.91 16.88
C PRO A 219 -5.18 4.21 15.55
N ARG A 220 -4.01 4.52 14.98
CA ARG A 220 -3.53 3.87 13.75
C ARG A 220 -3.44 2.35 13.93
N GLU A 221 -4.13 1.61 13.06
CA GLU A 221 -4.02 0.16 13.03
C GLU A 221 -2.70 -0.28 12.37
N SER A 222 -2.06 -1.29 12.94
CA SER A 222 -0.83 -1.88 12.39
C SER A 222 -1.11 -3.21 11.68
N ASP A 223 -2.15 -3.93 12.12
CA ASP A 223 -2.48 -5.29 11.70
C ASP A 223 -3.53 -5.36 10.58
N VAL A 224 -4.16 -4.23 10.24
CA VAL A 224 -5.17 -4.13 9.18
C VAL A 224 -4.99 -2.83 8.41
N ARG A 225 -5.22 -2.88 7.09
CA ARG A 225 -5.29 -1.68 6.26
C ARG A 225 -6.61 -0.96 6.53
N ALA A 226 -6.55 0.34 6.79
CA ALA A 226 -7.74 1.18 6.85
C ALA A 226 -8.17 1.49 5.41
N THR A 227 -9.37 1.06 5.04
CA THR A 227 -9.94 1.30 3.70
C THR A 227 -11.33 1.91 3.82
N CYS A 228 -11.70 2.72 2.83
CA CYS A 228 -13.05 3.24 2.69
C CYS A 228 -14.01 2.08 2.38
N ASP A 229 -15.06 1.91 3.19
CA ASP A 229 -16.09 0.89 2.99
C ASP A 229 -16.96 1.16 1.73
N THR A 230 -16.73 2.29 1.04
CA THR A 230 -17.45 2.70 -0.18
C THR A 230 -16.65 2.43 -1.45
N CYS A 231 -15.41 2.93 -1.52
CA CYS A 231 -14.57 2.83 -2.73
C CYS A 231 -13.36 1.91 -2.55
N MET A 232 -13.19 1.28 -1.39
CA MET A 232 -12.07 0.38 -1.05
C MET A 232 -10.67 1.02 -1.13
N THR A 233 -10.57 2.33 -1.37
CA THR A 233 -9.30 3.07 -1.30
C THR A 233 -8.77 3.12 0.13
N SER A 234 -7.45 3.04 0.30
CA SER A 234 -6.80 3.21 1.59
C SER A 234 -7.09 4.59 2.17
N ILE A 235 -7.43 4.64 3.45
CA ILE A 235 -7.64 5.87 4.19
C ILE A 235 -6.33 6.21 4.87
N PHE A 236 -5.65 7.23 4.35
CA PHE A 236 -4.47 7.81 4.98
C PHE A 236 -4.83 8.97 5.91
N SER A 237 -5.62 9.92 5.39
CA SER A 237 -6.06 11.15 6.05
C SER A 237 -7.57 11.34 5.85
N SER A 238 -8.16 12.30 6.57
CA SER A 238 -9.52 12.81 6.52
C SER A 238 -10.58 11.77 6.16
N SER A 239 -11.22 11.22 7.18
CA SER A 239 -12.28 10.22 7.03
C SER A 239 -13.51 10.60 7.84
N TRP A 240 -14.62 9.92 7.56
CA TRP A 240 -15.88 10.10 8.25
C TRP A 240 -16.46 8.73 8.59
N MET A 241 -16.94 8.57 9.83
CA MET A 241 -17.52 7.32 10.29
C MET A 241 -19.01 7.51 10.60
N CYS A 242 -19.85 6.66 10.03
CA CYS A 242 -21.26 6.59 10.42
C CYS A 242 -21.39 6.10 11.86
N ARG A 243 -22.00 6.90 12.74
CA ARG A 243 -22.20 6.58 14.16
C ARG A 243 -23.15 5.41 14.41
N LEU A 244 -24.01 5.09 13.43
CA LEU A 244 -25.00 4.02 13.53
C LEU A 244 -24.43 2.65 13.15
N CYS A 245 -23.74 2.58 12.01
CA CYS A 245 -23.30 1.31 11.43
C CYS A 245 -21.77 1.13 11.43
N GLY A 246 -20.99 2.17 11.71
CA GLY A 246 -19.53 2.13 11.74
C GLY A 246 -18.89 2.03 10.37
N ARG A 247 -19.64 2.30 9.30
CA ARG A 247 -19.11 2.45 7.94
C ARG A 247 -18.20 3.66 7.89
N GLU A 248 -17.00 3.49 7.36
CA GLU A 248 -16.02 4.55 7.20
C GLU A 248 -15.94 4.97 5.73
N ALA A 249 -16.06 6.28 5.48
CA ALA A 249 -15.94 6.90 4.18
C ALA A 249 -14.70 7.81 4.16
N CYS A 250 -13.94 7.74 3.08
CA CYS A 250 -12.94 8.75 2.76
C CYS A 250 -13.61 10.11 2.43
N ALA A 251 -12.84 11.19 2.42
CA ALA A 251 -13.33 12.55 2.17
C ALA A 251 -14.24 12.67 0.95
N GLU A 252 -13.82 12.11 -0.18
CA GLU A 252 -14.52 12.22 -1.46
C GLU A 252 -15.82 11.40 -1.44
N CYS A 253 -15.84 10.22 -0.82
CA CYS A 253 -17.08 9.46 -0.68
C CYS A 253 -18.04 10.12 0.31
N TYR A 254 -17.53 10.75 1.37
CA TYR A 254 -18.36 11.50 2.30
C TYR A 254 -18.95 12.76 1.65
N GLU A 255 -18.18 13.48 0.84
CA GLU A 255 -18.68 14.64 0.10
C GLU A 255 -19.83 14.24 -0.83
N GLN A 256 -19.74 13.07 -1.47
CA GLN A 256 -20.87 12.53 -2.24
C GLN A 256 -22.08 12.17 -1.36
N VAL A 257 -21.89 11.63 -0.15
CA VAL A 257 -22.99 11.45 0.81
C VAL A 257 -23.62 12.80 1.14
N LYS A 258 -22.82 13.84 1.37
CA LYS A 258 -23.29 15.20 1.67
C LYS A 258 -24.11 15.76 0.51
N ILE A 259 -23.56 15.78 -0.70
CA ILE A 259 -24.26 16.26 -1.91
C ILE A 259 -25.61 15.55 -2.13
N LEU A 260 -25.71 14.26 -1.79
CA LEU A 260 -26.92 13.46 -2.03
C LEU A 260 -27.95 13.52 -0.89
N THR A 261 -27.60 14.02 0.30
CA THR A 261 -28.46 13.88 1.50
C THR A 261 -28.57 15.14 2.36
N ASP A 262 -27.72 16.14 2.13
CA ASP A 262 -27.76 17.39 2.86
C ASP A 262 -28.72 18.37 2.19
N ASN A 263 -29.88 18.59 2.83
CA ASN A 263 -30.93 19.49 2.35
C ASN A 263 -30.97 20.81 3.14
N SER A 264 -29.95 21.12 3.94
CA SER A 264 -29.97 22.32 4.76
C SER A 264 -29.91 23.58 3.90
N GLY A 265 -31.06 24.26 3.73
CA GLY A 265 -31.16 25.56 3.05
C GLY A 265 -31.56 25.51 1.56
N ALA A 266 -32.03 24.38 1.04
CA ALA A 266 -32.51 24.26 -0.35
C ALA A 266 -33.94 24.80 -0.50
N GLU A 267 -34.20 25.62 -1.54
CA GLU A 267 -35.56 26.01 -1.95
C GLU A 267 -36.27 24.86 -2.71
N ASP A 268 -37.59 24.93 -2.87
CA ASP A 268 -38.41 23.82 -3.41
C ASP A 268 -37.94 23.32 -4.80
N ALA A 269 -37.40 24.19 -5.65
CA ALA A 269 -36.84 23.82 -6.95
C ALA A 269 -35.54 23.00 -6.84
N ASP A 270 -34.70 23.29 -5.83
CA ASP A 270 -33.44 22.59 -5.58
C ASP A 270 -33.70 21.19 -5.00
N VAL A 271 -34.81 21.00 -4.27
CA VAL A 271 -35.21 19.70 -3.71
C VAL A 271 -35.52 18.69 -4.82
N PHE A 272 -36.21 19.11 -5.87
CA PHE A 272 -36.50 18.23 -7.02
C PHE A 272 -35.21 17.83 -7.75
N GLU A 273 -34.28 18.78 -7.95
CA GLU A 273 -33.00 18.49 -8.60
C GLU A 273 -32.13 17.56 -7.75
N LEU A 274 -32.08 17.78 -6.43
CA LEU A 274 -31.40 16.90 -5.47
C LEU A 274 -31.98 15.48 -5.52
N GLN A 275 -33.30 15.35 -5.57
CA GLN A 275 -33.97 14.04 -5.66
C GLN A 275 -33.66 13.35 -6.99
N ALA A 276 -33.67 14.06 -8.11
CA ALA A 276 -33.28 13.53 -9.41
C ALA A 276 -31.81 13.06 -9.44
N ARG A 277 -30.89 13.85 -8.85
CA ARG A 277 -29.46 13.47 -8.69
C ARG A 277 -29.32 12.20 -7.84
N ARG A 278 -30.06 12.11 -6.72
CA ARG A 278 -30.08 10.93 -5.84
C ARG A 278 -30.64 9.69 -6.51
N GLU A 279 -31.73 9.79 -7.27
CA GLU A 279 -32.27 8.67 -8.03
C GLU A 279 -31.30 8.19 -9.11
N LYS A 280 -30.70 9.12 -9.86
CA LYS A 280 -29.69 8.79 -10.88
C LYS A 280 -28.50 8.06 -10.24
N HIS A 281 -28.04 8.52 -9.08
CA HIS A 281 -26.97 7.85 -8.35
C HIS A 281 -27.39 6.48 -7.82
N SER A 282 -28.58 6.36 -7.24
CA SER A 282 -29.12 5.09 -6.72
C SER A 282 -29.26 4.02 -7.79
N ARG A 283 -29.64 4.39 -9.02
CA ARG A 283 -29.65 3.47 -10.17
C ARG A 283 -28.26 2.96 -10.54
N ARG A 284 -27.21 3.78 -10.38
CA ARG A 284 -25.81 3.39 -10.66
C ARG A 284 -25.19 2.59 -9.51
N ASN A 285 -25.49 2.96 -8.27
CA ASN A 285 -24.97 2.30 -7.07
C ASN A 285 -26.03 2.25 -5.96
N PRO A 286 -26.91 1.23 -5.95
CA PRO A 286 -28.05 1.17 -5.04
C PRO A 286 -27.66 0.96 -3.57
N PHE A 287 -26.41 0.54 -3.30
CA PHE A 287 -25.92 0.29 -1.94
C PHE A 287 -25.09 1.45 -1.39
N PHE A 288 -24.89 2.53 -2.16
CA PHE A 288 -24.05 3.66 -1.75
C PHE A 288 -24.54 4.32 -0.46
N LEU A 289 -25.85 4.60 -0.36
CA LEU A 289 -26.46 5.17 0.84
C LEU A 289 -27.00 4.10 1.80
N ALA A 290 -26.90 2.81 1.51
CA ALA A 290 -27.47 1.78 2.37
C ALA A 290 -26.83 1.77 3.77
N CYS A 291 -27.65 1.91 4.81
CA CYS A 291 -27.24 1.82 6.22
C CYS A 291 -27.94 0.61 6.89
N THR A 292 -28.14 0.64 8.22
CA THR A 292 -28.73 -0.47 8.98
C THR A 292 -30.18 -0.74 8.55
N ARG A 293 -30.51 -2.01 8.26
CA ARG A 293 -31.85 -2.62 8.05
C ARG A 293 -33.04 -1.64 7.98
N ARG A 294 -33.07 -0.77 6.95
CA ARG A 294 -34.12 0.20 6.51
C ARG A 294 -33.78 1.68 6.60
N ASN A 295 -32.62 2.06 7.12
CA ASN A 295 -32.14 3.45 7.06
C ASN A 295 -31.19 3.65 5.88
N GLU A 296 -31.20 4.85 5.33
CA GLU A 296 -30.15 5.35 4.48
C GLU A 296 -29.21 6.25 5.29
N HIS A 297 -27.94 6.24 4.93
CA HIS A 297 -26.95 7.18 5.41
C HIS A 297 -27.40 8.60 5.10
N GLN A 298 -27.34 9.48 6.09
CA GLN A 298 -27.43 10.93 5.93
C GLN A 298 -26.11 11.56 6.34
N ALA A 299 -25.77 12.73 5.79
CA ALA A 299 -24.56 13.46 6.16
C ALA A 299 -24.43 13.65 7.68
N LYS A 300 -25.53 14.04 8.35
CA LYS A 300 -25.62 14.20 9.81
C LYS A 300 -25.29 12.95 10.64
N ASP A 301 -25.34 11.75 10.05
CA ASP A 301 -25.07 10.50 10.76
C ASP A 301 -23.57 10.19 10.84
N PHE A 302 -22.75 10.92 10.09
CA PHE A 302 -21.30 10.77 10.07
C PHE A 302 -20.65 11.77 11.01
N SER A 303 -19.65 11.30 11.73
CA SER A 303 -18.72 12.16 12.45
C SER A 303 -17.37 12.15 11.72
N PRO A 304 -16.66 13.29 11.70
CA PRO A 304 -15.29 13.32 11.19
C PRO A 304 -14.42 12.38 12.03
N MET A 305 -13.44 11.76 11.40
CA MET A 305 -12.52 10.81 12.01
C MET A 305 -11.10 11.06 11.55
N SER A 306 -10.17 10.97 12.50
CA SER A 306 -8.73 11.05 12.27
C SER A 306 -7.97 9.94 13.00
N ARG A 307 -6.83 9.56 12.40
CA ARG A 307 -5.83 8.68 13.02
C ARG A 307 -4.53 9.41 13.38
N PHE A 308 -4.49 10.73 13.21
CA PHE A 308 -3.33 11.54 13.57
C PHE A 308 -3.46 12.07 14.99
N CYS A 309 -2.32 12.18 15.67
CA CYS A 309 -2.20 12.97 16.89
C CYS A 309 -1.93 14.43 16.51
N LYS A 310 -2.65 15.39 17.11
CA LYS A 310 -2.53 16.81 16.77
C LYS A 310 -1.09 17.33 16.94
N SER A 311 -0.46 17.07 18.09
CA SER A 311 0.91 17.52 18.37
C SER A 311 1.96 16.90 17.45
N GLU A 312 1.82 15.61 17.12
CA GLU A 312 2.69 14.93 16.15
C GLU A 312 2.55 15.57 14.76
N LEU A 313 1.31 15.82 14.33
CA LEU A 313 1.01 16.38 13.03
C LEU A 313 1.52 17.82 12.89
N GLU A 314 1.28 18.67 13.90
CA GLU A 314 1.77 20.05 13.94
C GLU A 314 3.30 20.10 13.88
N LEU A 315 3.98 19.23 14.63
CA LEU A 315 5.44 19.12 14.61
C LEU A 315 5.94 18.72 13.22
N VAL A 316 5.37 17.67 12.62
CA VAL A 316 5.80 17.20 11.29
C VAL A 316 5.54 18.24 10.20
N ILE A 317 4.40 18.93 10.23
CA ILE A 317 4.09 20.01 9.28
C ILE A 317 5.13 21.11 9.40
N LYS A 318 5.44 21.55 10.62
CA LYS A 318 6.44 22.59 10.87
C LYS A 318 7.82 22.17 10.33
N GLU A 319 8.27 20.94 10.64
CA GLU A 319 9.56 20.43 10.17
C GLU A 319 9.61 20.32 8.63
N MET A 320 8.52 19.91 7.98
CA MET A 320 8.42 19.88 6.51
C MET A 320 8.49 21.28 5.90
N GLU A 321 7.80 22.25 6.50
CA GLU A 321 7.83 23.66 6.05
C GLU A 321 9.23 24.26 6.20
N GLU A 322 9.88 24.05 7.35
CA GLU A 322 11.26 24.50 7.60
C GLU A 322 12.25 23.85 6.62
N LEU A 323 12.12 22.55 6.37
CA LEU A 323 12.95 21.85 5.40
C LEU A 323 12.79 22.43 3.99
N LEU A 324 11.55 22.63 3.54
CA LEU A 324 11.27 23.17 2.20
C LEU A 324 11.63 24.65 2.07
N ALA A 325 11.61 25.42 3.16
CA ALA A 325 12.09 26.80 3.18
C ALA A 325 13.62 26.90 3.14
N SER A 326 14.33 25.89 3.65
CA SER A 326 15.79 25.84 3.61
C SER A 326 16.31 25.54 2.20
N PRO A 327 17.44 26.15 1.76
CA PRO A 327 18.04 25.88 0.47
C PRO A 327 18.33 24.40 0.27
N ASP A 328 18.01 23.88 -0.92
CA ASP A 328 18.38 22.52 -1.28
C ASP A 328 19.89 22.44 -1.56
N GLN A 329 20.59 21.63 -0.79
CA GLN A 329 22.04 21.46 -0.92
C GLN A 329 22.39 20.53 -2.08
N ASP A 330 21.45 19.68 -2.50
CA ASP A 330 21.60 18.74 -3.60
C ASP A 330 20.30 18.71 -4.42
N PRO A 331 19.97 19.82 -5.12
CA PRO A 331 18.73 19.93 -5.85
C PRO A 331 18.66 18.84 -6.93
N PRO A 332 17.48 18.21 -7.14
CA PRO A 332 17.32 17.26 -8.23
C PRO A 332 17.65 17.95 -9.55
N VAL A 333 18.42 17.25 -10.37
CA VAL A 333 18.84 17.74 -11.68
C VAL A 333 17.59 18.03 -12.52
N PRO A 334 17.42 19.24 -13.09
CA PRO A 334 16.26 19.56 -13.90
C PRO A 334 16.07 18.53 -15.02
N SER A 335 14.82 18.17 -15.32
CA SER A 335 14.48 17.24 -16.42
C SER A 335 15.03 17.69 -17.77
N ASP A 336 15.26 18.99 -17.91
CA ASP A 336 15.63 19.68 -19.14
C ASP A 336 17.15 19.73 -19.34
N VAL A 337 17.94 19.17 -18.41
CA VAL A 337 19.37 19.02 -18.61
C VAL A 337 19.60 18.09 -19.80
N GLU A 338 20.25 18.64 -20.82
CA GLU A 338 20.82 17.87 -21.92
C GLU A 338 21.78 16.86 -21.31
N ILE A 339 21.41 15.59 -21.43
CA ILE A 339 22.34 14.52 -21.12
C ILE A 339 23.32 14.56 -22.30
N PRO A 340 24.64 14.63 -22.06
CA PRO A 340 25.61 14.59 -23.15
C PRO A 340 25.25 13.48 -24.12
N ASP A 341 25.56 13.64 -25.41
CA ASP A 341 25.61 12.53 -26.36
C ASP A 341 26.64 11.52 -25.83
N LEU A 342 26.25 10.77 -24.80
CA LEU A 342 26.85 9.51 -24.45
C LEU A 342 26.67 8.66 -25.70
N ASP A 343 27.65 7.82 -25.99
CA ASP A 343 27.54 6.75 -26.99
C ASP A 343 26.51 5.73 -26.49
N VAL A 344 25.27 6.18 -26.30
CA VAL A 344 24.08 5.39 -26.02
C VAL A 344 23.84 4.65 -27.31
N GLU A 345 24.31 3.41 -27.37
CA GLU A 345 23.96 2.52 -28.46
C GLU A 345 22.43 2.53 -28.59
N ALA A 346 21.93 3.12 -29.67
CA ALA A 346 20.55 2.92 -30.04
C ALA A 346 20.39 1.42 -30.26
N ALA A 347 19.34 0.80 -29.72
CA ALA A 347 18.96 -0.52 -30.19
C ALA A 347 18.93 -0.46 -31.73
N PRO A 348 19.57 -1.42 -32.44
CA PRO A 348 19.63 -1.37 -33.89
C PRO A 348 18.21 -1.21 -34.41
N ASP A 349 18.04 -0.31 -35.38
CA ASP A 349 16.76 -0.04 -36.01
C ASP A 349 16.27 -1.37 -36.60
N ASN A 350 15.41 -2.06 -35.87
CA ASN A 350 14.95 -3.38 -36.26
C ASN A 350 13.94 -3.13 -37.38
N GLN A 351 14.45 -3.10 -38.62
CA GLN A 351 13.72 -2.93 -39.89
C GLN A 351 12.59 -3.96 -40.12
N ILE A 352 12.24 -4.76 -39.12
CA ILE A 352 11.19 -5.77 -39.12
C ILE A 352 9.81 -5.11 -38.95
N ASP A 353 9.73 -3.95 -38.27
CA ASP A 353 8.46 -3.21 -38.10
C ASP A 353 8.50 -1.90 -38.91
N SER A 354 7.55 -1.71 -39.83
CA SER A 354 7.46 -0.51 -40.67
C SER A 354 7.02 0.74 -39.89
N LEU A 355 6.59 0.60 -38.64
CA LEU A 355 6.10 1.69 -37.81
C LEU A 355 7.23 2.46 -37.12
N PRO A 356 7.20 3.81 -37.14
CA PRO A 356 8.13 4.61 -36.37
C PRO A 356 8.03 4.33 -34.87
N SER A 357 9.18 4.18 -34.20
CA SER A 357 9.29 3.98 -32.76
C SER A 357 10.16 5.05 -32.11
N HIS A 358 10.03 5.23 -30.79
CA HIS A 358 10.94 6.08 -30.04
C HIS A 358 12.30 5.40 -29.87
N ARG A 359 13.39 6.16 -29.97
CA ARG A 359 14.73 5.68 -29.60
C ARG A 359 14.75 5.31 -28.12
N ILE A 360 15.16 4.09 -27.81
CA ILE A 360 15.36 3.62 -26.44
C ILE A 360 16.80 3.88 -26.01
N VAL A 361 16.96 4.34 -24.77
CA VAL A 361 18.27 4.48 -24.14
C VAL A 361 18.70 3.13 -23.59
N GLN A 362 19.88 2.66 -23.98
CA GLN A 362 20.43 1.37 -23.58
C GLN A 362 21.84 1.54 -23.00
N PHE A 363 22.13 0.81 -21.94
CA PHE A 363 23.47 0.69 -21.35
C PHE A 363 23.81 -0.78 -21.12
N LYS A 364 25.08 -1.16 -21.20
CA LYS A 364 25.51 -2.41 -20.57
C LYS A 364 25.51 -2.23 -19.06
N HIS A 365 25.35 -3.32 -18.32
CA HIS A 365 25.33 -3.29 -16.85
C HIS A 365 26.55 -2.58 -16.24
N GLU A 366 27.74 -2.82 -16.79
CA GLU A 366 29.00 -2.22 -16.33
C GLU A 366 29.17 -0.73 -16.72
N ASP A 367 28.43 -0.28 -17.73
CA ASP A 367 28.59 1.04 -18.33
C ASP A 367 27.60 2.08 -17.78
N LEU A 368 26.56 1.69 -17.05
CA LEU A 368 25.57 2.62 -16.49
C LEU A 368 26.09 3.25 -15.18
N PRO A 369 26.52 4.53 -15.19
CA PRO A 369 27.00 5.17 -13.98
C PRO A 369 25.84 5.45 -13.03
N TYR A 370 26.06 5.16 -11.75
CA TYR A 370 25.02 5.32 -10.73
C TYR A 370 24.49 6.77 -10.66
N ASP A 371 25.34 7.78 -10.81
CA ASP A 371 24.97 9.20 -10.73
C ASP A 371 24.24 9.72 -11.99
N LEU A 372 24.28 8.96 -13.08
CA LEU A 372 23.58 9.28 -14.32
C LEU A 372 22.13 8.78 -14.28
N PHE A 373 21.88 7.62 -13.69
CA PHE A 373 20.56 7.00 -13.62
C PHE A 373 19.47 7.97 -13.10
N PRO A 374 19.66 8.73 -12.01
CA PRO A 374 18.64 9.67 -11.55
C PRO A 374 18.27 10.75 -12.57
N LYS A 375 19.25 11.22 -13.35
CA LYS A 375 19.05 12.25 -14.39
C LYS A 375 18.22 11.70 -15.55
N LEU A 376 18.49 10.45 -15.94
CA LEU A 376 17.71 9.73 -16.94
C LEU A 376 16.29 9.44 -16.43
N TRP A 377 16.19 8.94 -15.19
CA TRP A 377 14.94 8.50 -14.58
C TRP A 377 13.96 9.65 -14.35
N ALA A 378 14.44 10.83 -13.98
CA ALA A 378 13.64 12.04 -13.83
C ALA A 378 12.85 12.43 -15.10
N LYS A 379 13.37 12.10 -16.30
CA LYS A 379 12.69 12.34 -17.58
C LYS A 379 11.42 11.49 -17.76
N GLY A 380 11.23 10.46 -16.93
CA GLY A 380 10.08 9.56 -17.00
C GLY A 380 10.02 8.77 -18.31
N LYS A 381 11.18 8.41 -18.87
CA LYS A 381 11.30 7.59 -20.08
C LYS A 381 11.84 6.20 -19.73
N PRO A 382 11.43 5.14 -20.44
CA PRO A 382 11.97 3.81 -20.23
C PRO A 382 13.46 3.75 -20.60
N LEU A 383 14.18 2.81 -19.99
CA LEU A 383 15.58 2.51 -20.32
C LEU A 383 15.84 1.01 -20.25
N VAL A 384 16.88 0.54 -20.94
CA VAL A 384 17.29 -0.87 -20.97
C VAL A 384 18.72 -1.01 -20.44
N VAL A 385 18.93 -1.97 -19.54
CA VAL A 385 20.27 -2.37 -19.08
C VAL A 385 20.53 -3.80 -19.55
N THR A 386 21.58 -4.03 -20.33
CA THR A 386 21.89 -5.33 -20.92
C THR A 386 23.02 -6.06 -20.20
N GLY A 387 23.14 -7.36 -20.43
CA GLY A 387 24.27 -8.16 -19.95
C GLY A 387 24.22 -8.49 -18.45
N LEU A 388 23.02 -8.63 -17.86
CA LEU A 388 22.89 -8.92 -16.43
C LEU A 388 23.11 -10.40 -16.05
N LEU A 389 22.97 -11.36 -16.98
CA LEU A 389 23.03 -12.80 -16.64
C LEU A 389 24.27 -13.21 -15.83
N PRO A 390 25.50 -12.73 -16.12
CA PRO A 390 26.69 -13.09 -15.33
C PRO A 390 26.63 -12.70 -13.84
N GLN A 391 25.71 -11.83 -13.44
CA GLN A 391 25.53 -11.41 -12.04
C GLN A 391 24.73 -12.41 -11.21
N PHE A 392 23.98 -13.32 -11.86
CA PHE A 392 23.21 -14.36 -11.17
C PHE A 392 24.08 -15.59 -10.88
N LYS A 393 23.98 -16.11 -9.66
CA LYS A 393 24.68 -17.33 -9.24
C LYS A 393 23.83 -18.58 -9.44
N ILE A 394 22.50 -18.42 -9.44
CA ILE A 394 21.56 -19.51 -9.72
C ILE A 394 21.30 -19.55 -11.22
N SER A 395 21.23 -20.76 -11.79
CA SER A 395 20.82 -20.94 -13.18
C SER A 395 19.30 -20.81 -13.28
N TRP A 396 18.80 -19.65 -13.69
CA TRP A 396 17.36 -19.37 -13.82
C TRP A 396 16.74 -19.96 -15.08
N THR A 397 16.84 -21.27 -15.25
CA THR A 397 16.38 -22.00 -16.45
C THR A 397 15.20 -22.94 -16.16
N PRO A 398 14.46 -23.38 -17.19
CA PRO A 398 13.41 -24.38 -17.02
C PRO A 398 13.90 -25.65 -16.29
N GLU A 399 15.09 -26.14 -16.60
CA GLU A 399 15.67 -27.36 -16.03
C GLU A 399 15.86 -27.23 -14.52
N HIS A 400 16.44 -26.11 -14.06
CA HIS A 400 16.64 -25.83 -12.65
C HIS A 400 15.29 -25.81 -11.90
N PHE A 401 14.27 -25.17 -12.50
CA PHE A 401 12.94 -25.07 -11.90
C PHE A 401 12.19 -26.41 -11.87
N ILE A 402 12.37 -27.26 -12.89
CA ILE A 402 11.84 -28.64 -12.91
C ILE A 402 12.47 -29.45 -11.77
N GLU A 403 13.79 -29.37 -11.60
CA GLU A 403 14.51 -30.12 -10.57
C GLU A 403 14.14 -29.70 -9.15
N HIS A 404 14.13 -28.39 -8.87
CA HIS A 404 13.99 -27.87 -7.50
C HIS A 404 12.54 -27.60 -7.09
N TYR A 405 11.66 -27.30 -8.05
CA TYR A 405 10.29 -26.89 -7.79
C TYR A 405 9.25 -27.68 -8.57
N GLY A 406 9.65 -28.67 -9.37
CA GLY A 406 8.78 -29.34 -10.34
C GLY A 406 7.52 -29.98 -9.77
N SER A 407 7.55 -30.42 -8.51
CA SER A 407 6.39 -31.01 -7.80
C SER A 407 5.42 -29.98 -7.22
N LYS A 408 5.76 -28.69 -7.21
CA LYS A 408 4.89 -27.63 -6.67
C LYS A 408 3.71 -27.42 -7.61
N ASN A 409 2.50 -27.43 -7.04
CA ASN A 409 1.28 -27.09 -7.78
C ASN A 409 1.26 -25.60 -8.14
N CYS A 410 0.82 -25.29 -9.34
CA CYS A 410 0.62 -23.93 -9.83
C CYS A 410 -0.67 -23.80 -10.65
N LEU A 411 -1.06 -22.55 -10.91
CA LEU A 411 -2.20 -22.21 -11.75
C LEU A 411 -1.66 -21.53 -13.01
N VAL A 412 -2.00 -22.05 -14.18
CA VAL A 412 -1.67 -21.43 -15.46
C VAL A 412 -2.93 -20.90 -16.14
N ILE A 413 -2.75 -19.84 -16.91
CA ILE A 413 -3.81 -19.10 -17.58
C ILE A 413 -3.54 -19.10 -19.09
N GLN A 414 -4.53 -19.45 -19.90
CA GLN A 414 -4.44 -19.35 -21.35
C GLN A 414 -4.62 -17.87 -21.75
N CYS A 415 -3.64 -17.29 -22.45
CA CYS A 415 -3.54 -15.83 -22.67
C CYS A 415 -4.69 -15.23 -23.50
N GLN A 416 -5.30 -16.02 -24.37
CA GLN A 416 -6.37 -15.62 -25.29
C GLN A 416 -7.78 -15.79 -24.67
N SER A 417 -8.05 -16.94 -24.04
CA SER A 417 -9.37 -17.31 -23.51
C SER A 417 -9.55 -17.01 -22.02
N ASP A 418 -8.50 -16.62 -21.30
CA ASP A 418 -8.47 -16.47 -19.84
C ASP A 418 -8.83 -17.78 -19.09
N MET A 419 -8.76 -18.94 -19.75
CA MET A 419 -9.02 -20.24 -19.13
C MET A 419 -7.91 -20.62 -18.15
N ASN A 420 -8.31 -21.14 -16.98
CA ASN A 420 -7.38 -21.54 -15.93
C ASN A 420 -7.21 -23.06 -15.90
N LYS A 421 -5.97 -23.53 -15.70
CA LYS A 421 -5.64 -24.94 -15.52
C LYS A 421 -4.70 -25.10 -14.32
N ARG A 422 -4.98 -26.09 -13.46
CA ARG A 422 -4.05 -26.48 -12.38
C ARG A 422 -3.11 -27.56 -12.90
N ILE A 423 -1.81 -27.30 -12.79
CA ILE A 423 -0.73 -28.22 -13.16
C ILE A 423 0.38 -28.09 -12.14
N THR A 424 1.48 -28.82 -12.34
CA THR A 424 2.71 -28.64 -11.60
C THR A 424 3.69 -27.73 -12.35
N VAL A 425 4.63 -27.12 -11.63
CA VAL A 425 5.71 -26.33 -12.21
C VAL A 425 6.53 -27.16 -13.20
N GLY A 426 6.75 -28.44 -12.91
CA GLY A 426 7.50 -29.34 -13.79
C GLY A 426 6.76 -29.63 -15.10
N GLU A 427 5.45 -29.88 -15.04
CA GLU A 427 4.62 -30.03 -16.25
C GLU A 427 4.64 -28.77 -17.11
N PHE A 428 4.61 -27.58 -16.51
CA PHE A 428 4.66 -26.33 -17.25
C PHE A 428 5.98 -26.15 -18.00
N PHE A 429 7.11 -26.28 -17.30
CA PHE A 429 8.43 -26.01 -17.86
C PHE A 429 8.93 -27.12 -18.81
N LYS A 430 8.42 -28.35 -18.71
CA LYS A 430 8.72 -29.43 -19.68
C LYS A 430 8.26 -29.12 -21.10
N GLU A 431 7.32 -28.19 -21.27
CA GLU A 431 6.81 -27.78 -22.59
C GLU A 431 7.63 -26.64 -23.20
N PHE A 432 8.54 -26.00 -22.44
CA PHE A 432 9.34 -24.89 -22.96
C PHE A 432 10.23 -25.36 -24.13
N GLY A 433 10.23 -24.60 -25.22
CA GLY A 433 11.00 -24.89 -26.45
C GLY A 433 10.38 -25.94 -27.38
N LYS A 434 9.27 -26.59 -27.00
CA LYS A 434 8.58 -27.61 -27.83
C LYS A 434 7.42 -27.02 -28.64
N TYR A 435 7.70 -26.39 -29.77
CA TYR A 435 6.70 -25.61 -30.51
C TYR A 435 5.79 -26.44 -31.43
N GLU A 436 6.22 -27.64 -31.82
CA GLU A 436 5.50 -28.47 -32.79
C GLU A 436 4.07 -28.80 -32.31
N GLY A 437 3.07 -28.53 -33.15
CA GLY A 437 1.66 -28.78 -32.85
C GLY A 437 1.05 -27.87 -31.77
N ARG A 438 1.79 -26.88 -31.24
CA ARG A 438 1.31 -26.00 -30.17
C ARG A 438 0.53 -24.81 -30.73
N THR A 439 -0.72 -24.67 -30.31
CA THR A 439 -1.61 -23.55 -30.68
C THR A 439 -1.92 -22.62 -29.51
N ASP A 440 -1.82 -23.13 -28.28
CA ASP A 440 -2.13 -22.37 -27.07
C ASP A 440 -0.90 -21.67 -26.49
N CYS A 441 -1.11 -20.43 -26.02
CA CYS A 441 -0.16 -19.68 -25.21
C CYS A 441 -0.61 -19.71 -23.74
N TRP A 442 0.09 -20.47 -22.91
CA TRP A 442 -0.15 -20.55 -21.47
C TRP A 442 0.86 -19.72 -20.69
N LYS A 443 0.41 -19.08 -19.60
CA LYS A 443 1.27 -18.35 -18.67
C LYS A 443 1.07 -18.78 -17.23
N LEU A 444 2.19 -18.90 -16.53
CA LEU A 444 2.28 -18.94 -15.08
C LEU A 444 2.55 -17.50 -14.61
N LYS A 445 1.46 -16.80 -14.26
CA LYS A 445 1.53 -15.41 -13.78
C LYS A 445 1.67 -15.36 -12.27
N ASP A 446 2.47 -14.40 -11.80
CA ASP A 446 2.59 -14.03 -10.39
C ASP A 446 3.01 -15.22 -9.52
N TRP A 447 4.02 -15.99 -9.93
CA TRP A 447 4.51 -17.10 -9.10
C TRP A 447 5.56 -16.57 -8.11
N PRO A 448 5.34 -16.71 -6.79
CA PRO A 448 4.23 -17.37 -6.09
C PRO A 448 2.95 -16.49 -5.96
N PRO A 449 1.74 -17.07 -6.07
CA PRO A 449 0.48 -16.35 -6.32
C PRO A 449 -0.03 -15.44 -5.18
N SER A 450 0.44 -15.63 -3.95
CA SER A 450 -0.06 -14.86 -2.79
C SER A 450 0.90 -14.79 -1.60
N THR A 451 2.06 -15.43 -1.71
CA THR A 451 3.08 -15.41 -0.66
C THR A 451 4.14 -14.41 -1.04
N ASP A 452 4.68 -13.72 -0.05
CA ASP A 452 5.87 -12.89 -0.25
C ASP A 452 7.00 -13.72 -0.86
N PHE A 453 7.60 -13.23 -1.96
CA PHE A 453 8.60 -13.97 -2.74
C PHE A 453 9.81 -14.37 -1.91
N LYS A 454 10.30 -13.47 -1.04
CA LYS A 454 11.41 -13.73 -0.12
C LYS A 454 11.08 -14.86 0.86
N THR A 455 9.84 -14.92 1.33
CA THR A 455 9.38 -15.98 2.25
C THR A 455 9.23 -17.33 1.53
N ALA A 456 8.72 -17.32 0.30
CA ALA A 456 8.47 -18.54 -0.48
C ALA A 456 9.74 -19.12 -1.13
N PHE A 457 10.66 -18.26 -1.57
CA PHE A 457 11.86 -18.58 -2.32
C PHE A 457 13.05 -17.71 -1.86
N PRO A 458 13.57 -17.93 -0.63
CA PRO A 458 14.60 -17.07 -0.06
C PRO A 458 15.91 -17.05 -0.86
N GLU A 459 16.33 -18.19 -1.43
CA GLU A 459 17.55 -18.29 -2.23
C GLU A 459 17.42 -17.53 -3.56
N LEU A 460 16.33 -17.77 -4.30
CA LEU A 460 15.99 -17.02 -5.51
C LEU A 460 15.88 -15.52 -5.25
N TYR A 461 15.27 -15.13 -4.12
CA TYR A 461 15.18 -13.71 -3.73
C TYR A 461 16.56 -13.11 -3.49
N ALA A 462 17.43 -13.82 -2.77
CA ALA A 462 18.78 -13.34 -2.45
C ALA A 462 19.64 -13.20 -3.71
N ASP A 463 19.55 -14.15 -4.64
CA ASP A 463 20.26 -14.12 -5.91
C ASP A 463 19.79 -12.94 -6.80
N PHE A 464 18.48 -12.80 -6.97
CA PHE A 464 17.89 -11.66 -7.68
C PHE A 464 18.28 -10.31 -7.06
N SER A 465 18.17 -10.18 -5.74
CA SER A 465 18.48 -8.93 -5.04
C SER A 465 19.97 -8.57 -5.08
N GLN A 466 20.86 -9.53 -5.28
CA GLN A 466 22.29 -9.30 -5.48
C GLN A 466 22.60 -8.88 -6.92
N ALA A 467 21.90 -9.45 -7.90
CA ALA A 467 22.14 -9.20 -9.32
C ALA A 467 21.50 -7.91 -9.85
N ILE A 468 20.36 -7.47 -9.31
CA ILE A 468 19.58 -6.37 -9.89
C ILE A 468 20.38 -5.03 -9.95
N PRO A 469 20.38 -4.30 -11.08
CA PRO A 469 21.08 -3.02 -11.18
C PRO A 469 20.35 -1.93 -10.41
N MET A 470 21.06 -0.82 -10.16
CA MET A 470 20.56 0.33 -9.39
C MET A 470 19.97 -0.05 -8.02
N PRO A 471 20.74 -0.77 -7.18
CA PRO A 471 20.23 -1.41 -5.95
C PRO A 471 19.61 -0.44 -4.95
N ASN A 472 20.12 0.79 -4.85
CA ASN A 472 19.59 1.84 -3.99
C ASN A 472 18.14 2.25 -4.35
N TYR A 473 17.73 2.07 -5.60
CA TYR A 473 16.38 2.37 -6.10
C TYR A 473 15.49 1.13 -6.11
N VAL A 474 16.01 -0.01 -6.55
CA VAL A 474 15.19 -1.17 -6.90
C VAL A 474 15.00 -2.14 -5.72
N ARG A 475 16.01 -2.31 -4.86
CA ARG A 475 15.93 -3.29 -3.77
C ARG A 475 14.99 -2.81 -2.66
N ARG A 476 14.48 -3.78 -1.89
CA ARG A 476 13.65 -3.55 -0.69
C ARG A 476 14.42 -2.93 0.50
N ASP A 477 15.74 -2.97 0.45
CA ASP A 477 16.64 -2.31 1.39
C ASP A 477 17.37 -1.12 0.75
N GLY A 478 16.92 -0.68 -0.44
CA GLY A 478 17.47 0.44 -1.19
C GLY A 478 17.22 1.77 -0.47
N VAL A 479 18.28 2.55 -0.25
CA VAL A 479 18.24 3.85 0.45
C VAL A 479 17.43 4.96 -0.24
N LEU A 480 17.16 4.84 -1.54
CA LEU A 480 16.34 5.78 -2.31
C LEU A 480 14.97 5.19 -2.71
N ASN A 481 14.70 3.94 -2.38
CA ASN A 481 13.37 3.37 -2.57
C ASN A 481 12.48 3.78 -1.39
N ILE A 482 11.47 4.62 -1.65
CA ILE A 482 10.55 5.15 -0.62
C ILE A 482 9.85 4.00 0.12
N ALA A 483 9.62 2.88 -0.55
CA ALA A 483 8.99 1.71 0.04
C ALA A 483 9.90 0.94 1.01
N SER A 484 11.22 1.08 0.93
CA SER A 484 12.17 0.46 1.87
C SER A 484 11.99 0.93 3.31
N HIS A 485 11.32 2.06 3.53
CA HIS A 485 11.12 2.63 4.86
C HIS A 485 9.88 2.07 5.59
N PHE A 486 9.13 1.16 4.98
CA PHE A 486 7.91 0.61 5.58
C PHE A 486 8.24 -0.20 6.86
N PRO A 487 7.51 -0.01 7.97
CA PRO A 487 7.75 -0.76 9.20
C PRO A 487 7.47 -2.25 9.06
N ALA A 488 8.26 -3.09 9.73
CA ALA A 488 8.12 -4.54 9.66
C ALA A 488 6.86 -5.08 10.39
N ASN A 489 6.31 -4.30 11.33
CA ASN A 489 5.14 -4.64 12.11
C ASN A 489 3.82 -4.06 11.56
N THR A 490 3.81 -3.61 10.30
CA THR A 490 2.62 -3.10 9.59
C THR A 490 2.33 -3.90 8.31
N VAL A 491 1.14 -3.71 7.73
CA VAL A 491 0.75 -4.37 6.46
C VAL A 491 1.31 -3.59 5.27
N ALA A 492 2.52 -3.96 4.84
CA ALA A 492 3.18 -3.39 3.66
C ALA A 492 2.43 -3.71 2.34
N PRO A 493 2.51 -2.82 1.34
CA PRO A 493 2.07 -3.14 -0.03
C PRO A 493 2.95 -4.25 -0.64
N ASP A 494 2.36 -5.07 -1.51
CA ASP A 494 3.10 -6.13 -2.20
C ASP A 494 3.76 -5.57 -3.47
N ILE A 495 4.91 -4.95 -3.28
CA ILE A 495 5.82 -4.46 -4.34
C ILE A 495 6.99 -5.43 -4.57
N GLY A 496 6.85 -6.67 -4.12
CA GLY A 496 7.92 -7.67 -4.18
C GLY A 496 8.21 -8.16 -5.59
N PRO A 497 9.36 -8.83 -5.79
CA PRO A 497 9.59 -9.46 -7.06
C PRO A 497 8.53 -10.53 -7.34
N LYS A 498 8.06 -10.58 -8.59
CA LYS A 498 7.11 -11.56 -9.11
C LYS A 498 7.70 -12.19 -10.37
N MET A 499 7.50 -13.50 -10.53
CA MET A 499 7.87 -14.19 -11.76
C MET A 499 6.74 -14.18 -12.78
N TYR A 500 7.12 -13.97 -14.04
CA TYR A 500 6.26 -13.96 -15.21
C TYR A 500 6.83 -14.94 -16.23
N ASN A 501 6.30 -16.17 -16.21
CA ASN A 501 6.74 -17.23 -17.11
C ASN A 501 5.61 -17.53 -18.09
N ALA A 502 5.88 -17.42 -19.39
CA ALA A 502 4.84 -17.59 -20.39
C ALA A 502 5.39 -18.19 -21.68
N MET A 503 4.55 -19.00 -22.32
CA MET A 503 4.83 -19.55 -23.64
C MET A 503 4.84 -18.45 -24.71
N ALA A 504 5.42 -18.78 -25.85
CA ALA A 504 5.41 -17.93 -27.04
C ALA A 504 3.96 -17.58 -27.46
N SER A 505 3.82 -16.37 -27.96
CA SER A 505 2.65 -15.81 -28.65
C SER A 505 3.12 -15.31 -30.02
N ALA A 506 2.21 -14.74 -30.80
CA ALA A 506 2.53 -14.05 -32.04
C ALA A 506 2.18 -12.57 -31.94
N ASP A 507 2.93 -11.70 -32.62
CA ASP A 507 2.55 -10.29 -32.84
C ASP A 507 1.77 -10.17 -34.16
N THR A 508 0.62 -10.83 -34.21
CA THR A 508 -0.27 -10.85 -35.37
C THR A 508 -1.65 -10.32 -34.99
N PRO A 509 -2.48 -9.91 -35.97
CA PRO A 509 -3.81 -9.38 -35.71
C PRO A 509 -4.69 -10.34 -34.89
N GLY A 510 -5.41 -9.79 -33.91
CA GLY A 510 -6.35 -10.54 -33.07
C GLY A 510 -5.74 -11.25 -31.86
N THR A 511 -4.42 -11.18 -31.68
CA THR A 511 -3.75 -11.72 -30.49
C THR A 511 -3.92 -10.82 -29.27
N LYS A 512 -3.81 -11.39 -28.07
CA LYS A 512 -3.87 -10.64 -26.80
C LYS A 512 -2.52 -10.44 -26.10
N GLY A 513 -1.43 -10.76 -26.80
CA GLY A 513 -0.08 -10.84 -26.22
C GLY A 513 0.01 -11.80 -25.02
N THR A 514 1.18 -11.85 -24.39
CA THR A 514 1.37 -12.53 -23.10
C THR A 514 0.97 -11.63 -21.93
N THR A 515 1.22 -10.32 -22.08
CA THR A 515 0.81 -9.27 -21.15
C THR A 515 0.05 -8.20 -21.93
N ARG A 516 -1.21 -8.01 -21.56
CA ARG A 516 -2.09 -6.99 -22.16
C ARG A 516 -1.64 -5.59 -21.76
N LEU A 517 -2.07 -4.60 -22.53
CA LEU A 517 -1.84 -3.19 -22.24
C LEU A 517 -2.33 -2.84 -20.84
N HIS A 518 -1.44 -2.30 -20.02
CA HIS A 518 -1.73 -1.84 -18.68
C HIS A 518 -0.73 -0.76 -18.26
N MET A 519 -0.93 -0.22 -17.06
CA MET A 519 -0.07 0.82 -16.49
C MET A 519 0.10 0.53 -15.00
N ASP A 520 1.35 0.56 -14.53
CA ASP A 520 1.66 0.28 -13.13
C ASP A 520 1.65 1.56 -12.31
N MET A 521 1.20 1.44 -11.05
CA MET A 521 1.14 2.56 -10.09
C MET A 521 2.51 2.98 -9.57
N ALA A 522 3.52 2.14 -9.76
CA ALA A 522 4.88 2.29 -9.26
C ALA A 522 5.86 2.11 -10.41
N ASP A 523 7.13 2.43 -10.16
CA ASP A 523 8.21 2.09 -11.10
C ASP A 523 8.42 0.59 -11.12
N ALA A 524 8.88 0.05 -12.25
CA ALA A 524 9.15 -1.38 -12.38
C ALA A 524 10.50 -1.65 -13.06
N ALA A 525 11.17 -2.72 -12.64
CA ALA A 525 12.32 -3.29 -13.33
C ALA A 525 12.03 -4.74 -13.69
N ASN A 526 12.05 -5.08 -14.99
CA ASN A 526 11.78 -6.42 -15.50
C ASN A 526 13.04 -7.05 -16.10
N VAL A 527 13.49 -8.18 -15.54
CA VAL A 527 14.65 -8.93 -16.01
C VAL A 527 14.21 -10.14 -16.81
N MET A 528 14.74 -10.31 -18.03
CA MET A 528 14.63 -11.56 -18.77
C MET A 528 15.71 -12.53 -18.30
N LEU A 529 15.31 -13.62 -17.66
CA LEU A 529 16.22 -14.62 -17.12
C LEU A 529 16.54 -15.71 -18.15
N TYR A 530 15.55 -16.08 -18.94
CA TYR A 530 15.67 -17.14 -19.95
C TYR A 530 14.67 -16.90 -21.10
N ALA A 531 15.09 -17.23 -22.31
CA ALA A 531 14.21 -17.37 -23.45
C ALA A 531 14.65 -18.60 -24.25
N ALA A 532 13.70 -19.49 -24.55
CA ALA A 532 13.97 -20.64 -25.41
C ALA A 532 14.36 -20.16 -26.82
N PRO A 533 15.20 -20.91 -27.55
CA PRO A 533 15.39 -20.65 -28.98
C PRO A 533 14.05 -20.65 -29.71
N THR A 534 13.94 -19.85 -30.77
CA THR A 534 12.79 -19.89 -31.68
C THR A 534 12.81 -21.18 -32.51
N PRO A 535 11.71 -21.56 -33.20
CA PRO A 535 11.68 -22.76 -34.03
C PRO A 535 12.76 -22.82 -35.13
N ASP A 536 13.22 -21.66 -35.63
CA ASP A 536 14.29 -21.54 -36.61
C ASP A 536 15.70 -21.47 -35.98
N GLY A 537 15.82 -21.72 -34.68
CA GLY A 537 17.08 -21.79 -33.94
C GLY A 537 17.69 -20.42 -33.58
N LYS A 538 16.98 -19.31 -33.84
CA LYS A 538 17.44 -17.98 -33.43
C LYS A 538 17.27 -17.78 -31.92
N PRO A 539 18.03 -16.84 -31.31
CA PRO A 539 17.83 -16.48 -29.91
C PRO A 539 16.40 -15.99 -29.65
N GLY A 540 15.76 -16.52 -28.61
CA GLY A 540 14.44 -16.09 -28.20
C GLY A 540 14.42 -14.69 -27.58
N THR A 541 13.31 -13.98 -27.80
CA THR A 541 13.09 -12.64 -27.23
C THR A 541 11.64 -12.44 -26.80
N ALA A 542 11.39 -11.43 -25.97
CA ALA A 542 10.06 -10.86 -25.81
C ALA A 542 10.00 -9.44 -26.36
N LEU A 543 8.93 -9.16 -27.08
CA LEU A 543 8.64 -7.89 -27.66
C LEU A 543 7.82 -7.04 -26.69
N TRP A 544 8.30 -5.84 -26.40
CA TRP A 544 7.60 -4.85 -25.59
C TRP A 544 7.21 -3.66 -26.44
N ASP A 545 6.03 -3.12 -26.18
CA ASP A 545 5.67 -1.77 -26.55
C ASP A 545 5.39 -1.00 -25.26
N ILE A 546 6.21 0.01 -24.99
CA ILE A 546 6.03 0.96 -23.88
C ILE A 546 5.67 2.30 -24.48
N PHE A 547 4.60 2.94 -24.02
CA PHE A 547 4.13 4.21 -24.53
C PHE A 547 4.54 5.35 -23.59
N ASP A 548 4.75 6.53 -24.17
CA ASP A 548 4.99 7.73 -23.38
C ASP A 548 3.84 7.99 -22.42
N ALA A 549 4.16 8.37 -21.18
CA ALA A 549 3.13 8.71 -20.20
C ALA A 549 2.23 9.86 -20.71
N SER A 550 2.77 10.79 -21.51
CA SER A 550 1.96 11.88 -22.09
C SER A 550 0.93 11.41 -23.13
N ASP A 551 1.13 10.24 -23.74
CA ASP A 551 0.23 9.70 -24.77
C ASP A 551 -0.91 8.84 -24.20
N ALA A 552 -0.94 8.60 -22.88
CA ALA A 552 -1.98 7.80 -22.23
C ALA A 552 -3.41 8.30 -22.53
N GLY A 553 -3.62 9.62 -22.61
CA GLY A 553 -4.90 10.22 -23.01
C GLY A 553 -5.32 9.83 -24.43
N LYS A 554 -4.41 9.96 -25.40
CA LYS A 554 -4.64 9.61 -26.81
C LYS A 554 -4.93 8.12 -26.98
N ILE A 555 -4.20 7.26 -26.28
CA ILE A 555 -4.42 5.81 -26.30
C ILE A 555 -5.82 5.47 -25.77
N ARG A 556 -6.25 6.12 -24.68
CA ARG A 556 -7.62 5.95 -24.16
C ARG A 556 -8.67 6.36 -25.19
N ASP A 557 -8.46 7.48 -25.89
CA ASP A 557 -9.39 7.98 -26.88
C ASP A 557 -9.47 7.07 -28.12
N PHE A 558 -8.33 6.56 -28.59
CA PHE A 558 -8.26 5.54 -29.62
C PHE A 558 -9.07 4.29 -29.23
N LEU A 559 -8.80 3.72 -28.06
CA LEU A 559 -9.49 2.51 -27.58
C LEU A 559 -11.00 2.75 -27.39
N LYS A 560 -11.40 3.92 -26.90
CA LYS A 560 -12.81 4.34 -26.81
C LYS A 560 -13.46 4.48 -28.16
N SER A 561 -12.77 5.03 -29.15
CA SER A 561 -13.30 5.16 -30.51
C SER A 561 -13.47 3.79 -31.17
N LYS A 562 -12.44 2.95 -31.10
CA LYS A 562 -12.38 1.65 -31.79
C LYS A 562 -13.30 0.58 -31.18
N PHE A 563 -13.44 0.57 -29.84
CA PHE A 563 -14.13 -0.49 -29.11
C PHE A 563 -15.37 -0.02 -28.35
N LYS A 564 -16.11 0.96 -28.90
CA LYS A 564 -17.35 1.49 -28.31
C LYS A 564 -18.28 0.35 -27.84
N GLY A 565 -18.72 0.44 -26.60
CA GLY A 565 -19.65 -0.52 -25.99
C GLY A 565 -19.05 -1.86 -25.56
N LYS A 566 -17.76 -2.14 -25.82
CA LYS A 566 -17.10 -3.38 -25.37
C LYS A 566 -16.53 -3.32 -23.96
N PHE A 567 -16.47 -2.12 -23.39
CA PHE A 567 -15.94 -1.86 -22.06
C PHE A 567 -16.72 -0.70 -21.42
N GLN A 568 -16.76 -0.67 -20.08
CA GLN A 568 -17.55 0.31 -19.34
C GLN A 568 -16.70 1.42 -18.70
N ASN A 569 -15.38 1.24 -18.63
CA ASN A 569 -14.48 2.04 -17.78
C ASN A 569 -13.25 2.51 -18.55
N ASP A 570 -12.17 2.85 -17.85
CA ASP A 570 -10.92 3.18 -18.53
C ASP A 570 -10.34 1.95 -19.27
N PRO A 571 -10.07 2.05 -20.58
CA PRO A 571 -9.65 0.91 -21.37
C PRO A 571 -8.23 0.44 -21.04
N ILE A 572 -7.33 1.29 -20.54
CA ILE A 572 -5.97 0.90 -20.15
C ILE A 572 -6.01 0.12 -18.83
N HIS A 573 -6.66 0.69 -17.81
CA HIS A 573 -6.70 0.07 -16.48
C HIS A 573 -7.59 -1.18 -16.43
N SER A 574 -8.49 -1.36 -17.40
CA SER A 574 -9.26 -2.59 -17.57
C SER A 574 -8.39 -3.82 -17.92
N GLN A 575 -7.17 -3.59 -18.42
CA GLN A 575 -6.23 -4.61 -18.89
C GLN A 575 -6.87 -5.61 -19.89
N MET A 576 -7.78 -5.11 -20.74
CA MET A 576 -8.54 -5.94 -21.67
C MET A 576 -7.91 -6.04 -23.06
N PHE A 577 -7.10 -5.05 -23.44
CA PHE A 577 -6.64 -4.88 -24.80
C PHE A 577 -5.15 -5.19 -24.93
N TYR A 578 -4.76 -5.67 -26.10
CA TYR A 578 -3.39 -5.69 -26.58
C TYR A 578 -3.43 -4.99 -27.94
N LEU A 579 -2.55 -4.03 -28.16
CA LEU A 579 -2.42 -3.32 -29.42
C LEU A 579 -1.53 -4.19 -30.32
N ASP A 580 -2.15 -5.05 -31.13
CA ASP A 580 -1.42 -5.83 -32.14
C ASP A 580 -0.83 -4.92 -33.24
N CYS A 581 -0.15 -5.51 -34.22
CA CYS A 581 0.50 -4.77 -35.30
C CYS A 581 -0.46 -3.82 -36.05
N ASP A 582 -1.70 -4.22 -36.29
CA ASP A 582 -2.69 -3.42 -37.00
C ASP A 582 -3.19 -2.28 -36.11
N LEU A 583 -3.52 -2.56 -34.85
CA LEU A 583 -3.97 -1.54 -33.90
C LEU A 583 -2.88 -0.51 -33.58
N ARG A 584 -1.61 -0.91 -33.52
CA ARG A 584 -0.49 0.04 -33.35
C ARG A 584 -0.33 0.92 -34.59
N LYS A 585 -0.50 0.36 -35.79
CA LYS A 585 -0.46 1.12 -37.04
C LYS A 585 -1.56 2.17 -37.08
N GLU A 586 -2.80 1.77 -36.79
CA GLU A 586 -3.94 2.69 -36.74
C GLU A 586 -3.75 3.77 -35.67
N LEU A 587 -3.28 3.39 -34.47
CA LEU A 587 -2.99 4.32 -33.38
C LEU A 587 -1.94 5.38 -33.80
N TYR A 588 -0.92 4.97 -34.55
CA TYR A 588 0.07 5.88 -35.11
C TYR A 588 -0.52 6.79 -36.20
N GLU A 589 -1.27 6.24 -37.15
CA GLU A 589 -1.86 6.98 -38.26
C GLU A 589 -2.91 8.00 -37.80
N GLU A 590 -3.73 7.66 -36.79
CA GLU A 590 -4.81 8.52 -36.31
C GLU A 590 -4.36 9.51 -35.21
N PHE A 591 -3.47 9.10 -34.31
CA PHE A 591 -3.10 9.89 -33.12
C PHE A 591 -1.62 10.28 -33.06
N GLY A 592 -0.79 9.80 -34.00
CA GLY A 592 0.65 10.05 -34.03
C GLY A 592 1.43 9.40 -32.87
N VAL A 593 0.80 8.49 -32.12
CA VAL A 593 1.39 7.86 -30.94
C VAL A 593 2.37 6.78 -31.36
N LYS A 594 3.57 6.82 -30.76
CA LYS A 594 4.65 5.85 -30.98
C LYS A 594 4.94 5.10 -29.68
N SER A 595 5.38 3.85 -29.80
CA SER A 595 5.94 3.09 -28.67
C SER A 595 7.47 3.16 -28.68
N TYR A 596 8.06 2.98 -27.50
CA TYR A 596 9.38 2.39 -27.34
C TYR A 596 9.23 0.89 -27.58
N ARG A 597 9.72 0.42 -28.74
CA ARG A 597 9.60 -0.98 -29.13
C ARG A 597 10.89 -1.72 -28.81
N ILE A 598 10.83 -2.67 -27.88
CA ILE A 598 12.01 -3.31 -27.29
C ILE A 598 11.96 -4.83 -27.50
N TYR A 599 13.02 -5.40 -28.06
CA TYR A 599 13.22 -6.85 -28.17
C TYR A 599 14.09 -7.32 -27.01
N GLN A 600 13.46 -7.60 -25.88
CA GLN A 600 14.13 -8.00 -24.64
C GLN A 600 14.73 -9.40 -24.80
N LYS A 601 16.06 -9.51 -24.70
CA LYS A 601 16.85 -10.75 -24.75
C LYS A 601 17.19 -11.23 -23.33
N PRO A 602 17.59 -12.51 -23.15
CA PRO A 602 18.12 -12.98 -21.86
C PRO A 602 19.26 -12.10 -21.36
N GLY A 603 19.13 -11.61 -20.12
CA GLY A 603 20.06 -10.67 -19.49
C GLY A 603 19.67 -9.21 -19.59
N ASP A 604 18.63 -8.87 -20.35
CA ASP A 604 18.14 -7.50 -20.44
C ASP A 604 17.19 -7.17 -19.29
N VAL A 605 17.39 -5.98 -18.71
CA VAL A 605 16.52 -5.33 -17.75
C VAL A 605 15.79 -4.19 -18.43
N VAL A 606 14.46 -4.27 -18.49
CA VAL A 606 13.61 -3.18 -18.95
C VAL A 606 13.12 -2.42 -17.73
N PHE A 607 13.53 -1.17 -17.60
CA PHE A 607 13.03 -0.25 -16.58
C PHE A 607 11.84 0.54 -17.13
N VAL A 608 10.72 0.49 -16.40
CA VAL A 608 9.45 1.13 -16.78
C VAL A 608 9.08 2.17 -15.71
N PRO A 609 9.07 3.47 -16.05
CA PRO A 609 8.62 4.51 -15.12
C PRO A 609 7.12 4.40 -14.82
N ALA A 610 6.73 4.78 -13.60
CA ALA A 610 5.32 4.92 -13.25
C ALA A 610 4.59 5.83 -14.26
N GLY A 611 3.45 5.35 -14.77
CA GLY A 611 2.60 6.09 -15.70
C GLY A 611 2.81 5.76 -17.17
N CYS A 612 3.82 4.97 -17.52
CA CYS A 612 3.96 4.44 -18.88
C CYS A 612 3.02 3.24 -19.09
N ALA A 613 2.09 3.38 -20.05
CA ALA A 613 1.28 2.25 -20.49
C ALA A 613 2.18 1.28 -21.27
N HIS A 614 2.06 -0.02 -21.04
CA HIS A 614 2.90 -1.01 -21.73
C HIS A 614 2.24 -2.38 -21.88
N GLN A 615 2.77 -3.16 -22.83
CA GLN A 615 2.31 -4.50 -23.19
C GLN A 615 3.50 -5.39 -23.61
N VAL A 616 3.31 -6.70 -23.57
CA VAL A 616 4.37 -7.68 -23.90
C VAL A 616 3.84 -8.83 -24.74
N CYS A 617 4.56 -9.17 -25.80
CA CYS A 617 4.39 -10.38 -26.58
C CYS A 617 5.69 -11.21 -26.56
N ASN A 618 5.64 -12.37 -25.91
CA ASN A 618 6.75 -13.33 -25.99
C ASN A 618 6.86 -13.90 -27.40
N LEU A 619 7.97 -13.69 -28.09
CA LEU A 619 8.25 -14.31 -29.40
C LEU A 619 8.87 -15.72 -29.27
N ALA A 620 9.25 -16.09 -28.05
CA ALA A 620 9.69 -17.42 -27.65
C ALA A 620 9.22 -17.73 -26.22
N ASP A 621 9.32 -18.98 -25.74
CA ASP A 621 8.99 -19.30 -24.35
C ASP A 621 9.95 -18.58 -23.40
N CYS A 622 9.45 -17.70 -22.51
CA CYS A 622 10.29 -16.81 -21.70
C CYS A 622 10.05 -16.98 -20.20
N MET A 623 11.12 -16.79 -19.41
CA MET A 623 11.08 -16.61 -17.97
C MET A 623 11.56 -15.21 -17.61
N LYS A 624 10.71 -14.48 -16.88
CA LYS A 624 11.01 -13.12 -16.42
C LYS A 624 10.77 -13.01 -14.93
N ILE A 625 11.49 -12.10 -14.30
CA ILE A 625 11.20 -11.64 -12.94
C ILE A 625 11.13 -10.11 -12.96
N ALA A 626 10.10 -9.54 -12.33
CA ALA A 626 9.98 -8.09 -12.22
C ALA A 626 9.77 -7.69 -10.77
N ILE A 627 10.21 -6.49 -10.42
CA ILE A 627 10.02 -5.89 -9.09
C ILE A 627 9.54 -4.46 -9.25
N ASP A 628 8.60 -4.09 -8.39
CA ASP A 628 8.11 -2.71 -8.29
C ASP A 628 8.92 -1.93 -7.25
N PHE A 629 9.15 -0.66 -7.49
CA PHE A 629 9.80 0.25 -6.56
C PHE A 629 9.19 1.66 -6.66
N VAL A 630 9.43 2.50 -5.64
CA VAL A 630 8.95 3.88 -5.64
C VAL A 630 10.15 4.78 -5.52
N SER A 631 10.54 5.40 -6.64
CA SER A 631 11.65 6.34 -6.69
C SER A 631 11.23 7.76 -6.28
N PRO A 632 12.16 8.60 -5.79
CA PRO A 632 11.87 10.00 -5.49
C PRO A 632 11.44 10.79 -6.74
N GLU A 633 11.90 10.42 -7.92
CA GLU A 633 11.65 11.12 -9.19
C GLU A 633 10.21 10.96 -9.69
N ASN A 634 9.53 9.87 -9.30
CA ASN A 634 8.22 9.51 -9.84
C ASN A 634 7.08 9.58 -8.83
N ILE A 635 7.29 10.09 -7.60
CA ILE A 635 6.22 10.21 -6.59
C ILE A 635 4.99 10.95 -7.14
N ASP A 636 5.19 12.07 -7.85
CA ASP A 636 4.08 12.86 -8.39
C ASP A 636 3.29 12.07 -9.45
N ARG A 637 3.97 11.26 -10.28
CA ARG A 637 3.34 10.35 -11.24
C ARG A 637 2.55 9.26 -10.52
N CYS A 638 3.13 8.64 -9.49
CA CYS A 638 2.45 7.64 -8.65
C CYS A 638 1.18 8.19 -7.98
N GLU A 639 1.21 9.44 -7.50
CA GLU A 639 0.04 10.09 -6.87
C GLU A 639 -1.06 10.38 -7.90
N LEU A 640 -0.69 10.85 -9.11
CA LEU A 640 -1.64 11.04 -10.20
C LEU A 640 -2.35 9.72 -10.55
N LEU A 641 -1.60 8.64 -10.70
CA LEU A 641 -2.16 7.31 -10.99
C LEU A 641 -3.06 6.83 -9.85
N THR A 642 -2.64 7.02 -8.60
CA THR A 642 -3.47 6.69 -7.43
C THR A 642 -4.82 7.41 -7.48
N LYS A 643 -4.86 8.66 -7.95
CA LYS A 643 -6.10 9.41 -8.18
C LYS A 643 -6.91 8.83 -9.35
N GLU A 644 -6.31 8.54 -10.49
CA GLU A 644 -6.99 7.95 -11.66
C GLU A 644 -7.63 6.57 -11.33
N PHE A 645 -6.87 5.68 -10.68
CA PHE A 645 -7.37 4.37 -10.22
C PHE A 645 -8.51 4.52 -9.22
N ARG A 646 -8.45 5.55 -8.37
CA ARG A 646 -9.51 5.82 -7.39
C ARG A 646 -10.81 6.28 -8.03
N GLU A 647 -10.75 7.11 -9.07
CA GLU A 647 -11.93 7.53 -9.83
C GLU A 647 -12.65 6.33 -10.46
N GLN A 648 -11.89 5.33 -10.91
CA GLN A 648 -12.45 4.06 -11.40
C GLN A 648 -13.01 3.18 -10.28
N ASN A 649 -12.47 3.23 -9.08
CA ASN A 649 -13.02 2.50 -7.94
C ASN A 649 -14.41 2.98 -7.51
N GLN A 650 -14.81 4.19 -7.89
CA GLN A 650 -16.19 4.66 -7.67
C GLN A 650 -17.24 3.85 -8.45
N SER A 651 -16.84 3.11 -9.50
CA SER A 651 -17.69 2.11 -10.18
C SER A 651 -17.54 0.67 -9.62
N MET A 652 -16.89 0.50 -8.46
CA MET A 652 -16.77 -0.76 -7.71
C MET A 652 -16.14 -1.95 -8.47
N GLN A 653 -15.27 -1.69 -9.45
CA GLN A 653 -14.72 -2.74 -10.32
C GLN A 653 -13.28 -3.15 -10.01
N TRP A 654 -12.51 -2.34 -9.28
CA TRP A 654 -11.15 -2.68 -8.90
C TRP A 654 -11.07 -3.08 -7.42
N LYS A 655 -10.03 -3.84 -7.10
CA LYS A 655 -9.73 -4.23 -5.71
C LYS A 655 -9.01 -3.07 -5.01
N GLU A 656 -8.97 -3.17 -3.68
CA GLU A 656 -8.35 -2.22 -2.75
C GLU A 656 -7.12 -1.49 -3.30
N ASP A 657 -6.96 -0.20 -2.97
CA ASP A 657 -5.72 0.54 -3.27
C ASP A 657 -4.52 -0.24 -2.72
N VAL A 658 -3.71 -0.79 -3.62
CA VAL A 658 -2.67 -1.77 -3.28
C VAL A 658 -1.40 -1.09 -2.78
N LEU A 659 -1.08 0.10 -3.30
CA LEU A 659 0.22 0.75 -3.12
C LEU A 659 0.36 1.49 -1.78
N GLN A 660 -0.72 2.09 -1.26
CA GLN A 660 -0.69 2.88 -0.02
C GLN A 660 0.33 4.05 -0.05
N LEU A 661 0.46 4.74 -1.19
CA LEU A 661 1.52 5.72 -1.44
C LEU A 661 1.67 6.78 -0.32
N ARG A 662 0.58 7.40 0.12
CA ARG A 662 0.63 8.42 1.19
C ARG A 662 1.09 7.87 2.54
N THR A 663 0.68 6.64 2.88
CA THR A 663 1.15 5.93 4.09
C THR A 663 2.64 5.62 3.98
N MET A 664 3.08 5.18 2.80
CA MET A 664 4.48 4.90 2.50
C MET A 664 5.35 6.16 2.66
N MET A 665 4.91 7.28 2.10
CA MET A 665 5.57 8.59 2.27
C MET A 665 5.65 9.01 3.74
N TRP A 666 4.56 8.86 4.49
CA TRP A 666 4.54 9.16 5.93
C TRP A 666 5.56 8.31 6.71
N PHE A 667 5.62 7.00 6.44
CA PHE A 667 6.59 6.12 7.07
C PHE A 667 8.02 6.40 6.65
N SER A 668 8.24 6.79 5.39
CA SER A 668 9.53 7.26 4.91
C SER A 668 10.01 8.50 5.67
N TRP A 669 9.15 9.51 5.85
CA TRP A 669 9.45 10.67 6.67
C TRP A 669 9.82 10.31 8.11
N LEU A 670 9.00 9.49 8.78
CA LEU A 670 9.26 9.07 10.16
C LEU A 670 10.55 8.25 10.30
N SER A 671 10.80 7.33 9.36
CA SER A 671 12.02 6.53 9.30
C SER A 671 13.25 7.43 9.18
N CYS A 672 13.25 8.39 8.25
CA CYS A 672 14.33 9.34 8.07
C CYS A 672 14.57 10.19 9.34
N ARG A 673 13.51 10.69 10.00
CA ARG A 673 13.62 11.43 11.27
C ARG A 673 14.29 10.63 12.38
N ILE A 674 13.94 9.36 12.50
CA ILE A 674 14.54 8.46 13.50
C ILE A 674 16.03 8.27 13.20
N HIS A 675 16.41 8.07 11.95
CA HIS A 675 17.79 7.92 11.52
C HIS A 675 18.62 9.20 11.74
N GLU A 676 18.08 10.38 11.42
CA GLU A 676 18.72 11.66 11.75
C GLU A 676 18.96 11.82 13.25
N ALA A 677 17.98 11.44 14.09
CA ALA A 677 18.13 11.50 15.54
C ALA A 677 19.21 10.54 16.07
N ILE A 678 19.35 9.35 15.48
CA ILE A 678 20.40 8.38 15.81
C ILE A 678 21.77 8.94 15.40
N GLN A 679 21.92 9.42 14.16
CA GLN A 679 23.16 10.02 13.66
C GLN A 679 23.56 11.28 14.43
N GLY A 680 22.58 12.10 14.83
CA GLY A 680 22.81 13.27 15.68
C GLY A 680 23.36 12.89 17.06
N LYS A 681 22.79 11.85 17.69
CA LYS A 681 23.28 11.32 18.98
C LYS A 681 24.67 10.71 18.88
N GLU A 682 24.96 9.99 17.82
CA GLU A 682 26.30 9.44 17.55
C GLU A 682 27.32 10.56 17.35
N LYS A 683 26.98 11.63 16.61
CA LYS A 683 27.83 12.82 16.45
C LYS A 683 28.04 13.57 17.76
N THR A 684 27.03 13.70 18.62
CA THR A 684 27.20 14.32 19.95
C THR A 684 28.02 13.45 20.89
N ASN A 685 27.89 12.13 20.83
CA ASN A 685 28.68 11.20 21.65
C ASN A 685 30.14 11.11 21.18
N THR A 686 30.40 11.11 19.87
CA THR A 686 31.76 11.20 19.32
C THR A 686 32.36 12.59 19.55
N SER A 687 31.61 13.68 19.38
CA SER A 687 32.09 15.03 19.73
C SER A 687 32.35 15.18 21.23
N SER A 688 31.58 14.51 22.08
CA SER A 688 31.82 14.47 23.53
C SER A 688 33.02 13.59 23.87
N ALA A 689 33.24 12.46 23.18
CA ALA A 689 34.44 11.63 23.36
C ALA A 689 35.72 12.32 22.84
N VAL A 690 35.62 13.09 21.75
CA VAL A 690 36.69 13.96 21.22
C VAL A 690 36.91 15.18 22.13
N ALA A 691 35.85 15.71 22.77
CA ALA A 691 35.97 16.74 23.80
C ALA A 691 36.63 16.19 25.08
N ILE A 692 36.33 14.97 25.50
CA ILE A 692 36.95 14.33 26.67
C ILE A 692 38.43 14.02 26.42
N THR A 693 38.81 13.63 25.20
CA THR A 693 40.22 13.42 24.82
C THR A 693 40.98 14.74 24.62
N SER A 694 40.34 15.81 24.15
CA SER A 694 40.97 17.14 24.04
C SER A 694 41.05 17.92 25.36
N VAL A 695 40.13 17.69 26.32
CA VAL A 695 40.22 18.23 27.68
C VAL A 695 41.26 17.49 28.52
N SER A 696 41.49 16.20 28.26
CA SER A 696 42.57 15.43 28.91
C SER A 696 43.97 15.81 28.39
N ASN A 697 44.09 16.29 27.14
CA ASN A 697 45.36 16.79 26.58
C ASN A 697 45.65 18.27 26.84
N LYS A 698 44.68 19.07 27.29
CA LYS A 698 44.89 20.49 27.64
C LYS A 698 45.28 20.73 29.11
N LYS A 699 45.32 19.71 29.96
CA LYS A 699 45.78 19.81 31.36
C LYS A 699 47.22 19.31 31.61
N LEU A 700 47.97 19.00 30.55
CA LEU A 700 49.36 18.51 30.64
C LEU A 700 50.39 19.38 29.88
N SER A 701 50.02 20.56 29.36
CA SER A 701 50.94 21.42 28.59
C SER A 701 51.24 22.79 29.20
N GLU A 702 50.82 23.07 30.43
CA GLU A 702 51.17 24.31 31.15
C GLU A 702 51.80 23.99 32.50
N GLN A 703 53.04 23.50 32.48
CA GLN A 703 54.07 23.75 33.50
C GLN A 703 55.29 22.88 33.19
N ALA A 704 56.28 23.45 32.49
CA ALA A 704 57.71 23.21 32.72
C ALA A 704 58.52 23.91 31.61
N ASN A 705 58.95 25.15 31.88
CA ASN A 705 60.07 25.73 31.16
C ASN A 705 60.85 26.63 32.12
N GLN A 706 61.89 26.09 32.77
CA GLN A 706 63.20 26.72 33.00
C GLN A 706 64.12 25.86 33.91
N PRO A 707 65.46 26.01 33.80
CA PRO A 707 66.43 24.95 34.06
C PRO A 707 67.09 24.97 35.46
N ARG A 708 67.70 23.83 35.78
CA ARG A 708 68.42 23.48 37.01
C ARG A 708 69.62 24.37 37.34
N THR A 709 69.82 24.64 38.64
CA THR A 709 71.14 24.63 39.31
C THR A 709 71.06 23.85 40.63
N SER A 710 72.23 23.41 41.10
CA SER A 710 72.58 22.28 41.97
C SER A 710 72.32 22.41 43.48
N SER A 711 72.07 21.28 44.18
CA SER A 711 73.04 20.57 45.07
C SER A 711 72.38 19.67 46.15
N ASN A 712 72.99 18.49 46.38
CA ASN A 712 73.05 17.61 47.57
C ASN A 712 71.76 17.12 48.26
N SER A 713 71.61 15.92 48.83
CA SER A 713 72.41 14.68 48.99
C SER A 713 71.49 13.61 49.61
N THR A 714 71.85 12.32 49.45
CA THR A 714 71.45 11.11 50.25
C THR A 714 69.96 10.70 50.20
N ALA A 715 69.54 9.43 49.98
CA ALA A 715 70.20 8.14 50.17
C ALA A 715 69.67 7.06 49.19
N MET A 716 70.60 6.21 48.77
CA MET A 716 70.52 4.90 48.10
C MET A 716 69.85 3.83 49.02
N ASP A 717 69.27 2.71 48.58
CA ASP A 717 69.07 2.12 47.25
C ASP A 717 68.21 0.83 47.34
N VAL A 718 67.50 0.56 46.24
CA VAL A 718 67.11 -0.69 45.53
C VAL A 718 66.90 -2.05 46.26
N ASP A 719 66.14 -3.03 45.75
CA ASP A 719 65.65 -3.28 44.39
C ASP A 719 64.47 -4.26 44.37
N GLY A 720 63.73 -4.24 43.26
CA GLY A 720 62.95 -5.36 42.77
C GLY A 720 63.39 -5.70 41.34
N SER A 721 63.13 -6.92 40.88
CA SER A 721 63.30 -7.33 39.48
C SER A 721 62.10 -8.19 39.10
N ILE A 722 61.16 -7.77 38.24
CA ILE A 722 61.17 -7.56 36.78
C ILE A 722 61.43 -8.85 35.98
N THR A 723 60.46 -9.24 35.12
CA THR A 723 60.56 -9.46 33.64
C THR A 723 59.23 -10.10 33.16
N MET A 724 58.40 -9.45 32.32
CA MET A 724 58.44 -9.26 30.84
C MET A 724 58.15 -10.52 30.00
N LEU A 725 56.92 -10.59 29.44
CA LEU A 725 56.46 -10.89 28.05
C LEU A 725 57.04 -12.12 27.27
N PRO A 726 56.51 -12.55 26.09
CA PRO A 726 55.47 -11.95 25.21
C PRO A 726 54.39 -12.91 24.60
N LEU A 727 53.38 -12.23 24.02
CA LEU A 727 52.57 -12.46 22.79
C LEU A 727 52.55 -13.83 22.07
N ASP A 728 51.33 -14.30 21.78
CA ASP A 728 50.69 -14.30 20.43
C ASP A 728 49.17 -14.07 20.58
#